data_AF-A0A6G4XI40-F1
#
_entry.id   AF-A0A6G4XI40-F1
#
_cell.length_a   1.000
_cell.length_b   1.000
_cell.length_c   1.000
_cell.angle_alpha   90.00
_cell.angle_beta   90.00
_cell.angle_gamma   90.00
#
_symmetry.space_group_name_H-M   'P 1'
#
loop_
_entity.id
_entity.type
_entity.pdbx_description
1 polymer ?
#
loop_
_entity_poly.entity_id
_entity_poly.type
_entity_poly.pdbx_seq_one_letter_code
_entity_poly.pdbx_strand_id
1 'polypeptide(L)'
;MSGFGLARLVAIAVSVGFSYGGFIGIARSDDPGGRKMVAFALLACLLLLHLYNCVRRPDGSAPRAWQVTLVLQTVLTAAGLYWFAGTWYGNTGFLAAAVLLLVRPAALGWAGFGVVVFAQFLSGLEVTPTVWDALYLALGHTAFVGLALYGVARFADLVVGMASTRTALADAEVARQRIAFADQLNTRVGTSLADVVRHGEAVRQAVPDAHERLEASLATARAALTETRSLAHSHRGGAPVGTTAADDLTAAGVTRLGLAVMALMLLTNPTRDILVSGESAGRVLLYFVALAVFSGFFVWCCYLAGGGRTRHWQLALAGAFAAALVPGLVFDPALWWLRLFLPALTLVLLRGWARWIVTGLLVAQDLVTLLGWGFTLHGETVVDQSYQMVWIGERALVIFGFVTMGRLTRELSAARAELARTEVARERLRFARDLHDLLGLSLSVIVLRCELAFRLLGRDRRRALAELDEGMAAARQAISDIDSVAAGYREISLPDELASAKAALTTAGLAVNGNVEDLPLTARQSEVLAIVLREGVTNILRHSNGRRATIDAAVVEGQVLLRLGNDGLRTDDVSPGAGLENLRHRLETVGGRLTGEASDCAYVLTARIPLEPALVGSDTDRVDAVASAELHDGGREVVADGSAAQ
;
A
#
# COMPACT_ATOMS: atom_id res chain seq x y z
N MET A 1 20.76 -13.28 8.73
CA MET A 1 20.48 -11.91 8.19
C MET A 1 18.99 -11.77 7.97
N SER A 2 18.36 -10.69 8.44
CA SER A 2 16.98 -10.36 8.08
C SER A 2 16.87 -10.15 6.56
N GLY A 3 15.68 -10.37 5.98
CA GLY A 3 15.45 -10.17 4.54
C GLY A 3 15.81 -8.76 4.06
N PHE A 4 15.63 -7.76 4.93
CA PHE A 4 16.05 -6.38 4.71
C PHE A 4 17.57 -6.22 4.57
N GLY A 5 18.35 -6.83 5.46
CA GLY A 5 19.82 -6.77 5.40
C GLY A 5 20.37 -7.39 4.12
N LEU A 6 19.73 -8.45 3.61
CA LEU A 6 20.12 -9.08 2.35
C LEU A 6 19.78 -8.21 1.14
N ALA A 7 18.57 -7.65 1.06
CA ALA A 7 18.17 -6.82 -0.08
C ALA A 7 19.03 -5.54 -0.19
N ARG A 8 19.35 -4.91 0.94
CA ARG A 8 20.24 -3.76 1.00
C ARG A 8 21.67 -4.11 0.57
N LEU A 9 22.20 -5.26 1.03
CA LEU A 9 23.52 -5.73 0.62
C LEU A 9 23.58 -5.98 -0.90
N VAL A 10 22.53 -6.54 -1.49
CA VAL A 10 22.43 -6.73 -2.95
C VAL A 10 22.42 -5.40 -3.68
N ALA A 11 21.64 -4.41 -3.23
CA ALA A 11 21.62 -3.09 -3.85
C ALA A 11 22.98 -2.38 -3.82
N ILE A 12 23.69 -2.46 -2.68
CA ILE A 12 25.04 -1.92 -2.54
C ILE A 12 26.02 -2.67 -3.46
N ALA A 13 25.99 -4.00 -3.44
CA ALA A 13 26.91 -4.83 -4.24
C ALA A 13 26.75 -4.57 -5.75
N VAL A 14 25.51 -4.45 -6.24
CA VAL A 14 25.23 -4.12 -7.66
C VAL A 14 25.69 -2.69 -8.00
N SER A 15 25.46 -1.72 -7.10
CA SER A 15 25.90 -0.33 -7.31
C SER A 15 27.42 -0.21 -7.39
N VAL A 16 28.13 -0.88 -6.47
CA VAL A 16 29.59 -0.94 -6.47
C VAL A 16 30.10 -1.68 -7.71
N GLY A 17 29.46 -2.78 -8.10
CA GLY A 17 29.79 -3.51 -9.33
C GLY A 17 29.77 -2.61 -10.55
N PHE A 18 28.67 -1.88 -10.78
CA PHE A 18 28.56 -1.01 -11.95
C PHE A 18 29.62 0.11 -11.94
N SER A 19 29.92 0.65 -10.75
CA SER A 19 30.97 1.67 -10.61
C SER A 19 32.37 1.12 -10.92
N TYR A 20 32.59 -0.17 -10.69
CA TYR A 20 33.86 -0.81 -11.00
C TYR A 20 34.15 -0.81 -12.50
N GLY A 21 33.13 -0.95 -13.35
CA GLY A 21 33.30 -0.79 -14.79
C GLY A 21 33.77 0.60 -15.19
N GLY A 22 33.18 1.65 -14.59
CA GLY A 22 33.65 3.03 -14.75
C GLY A 22 35.09 3.23 -14.27
N PHE A 23 35.44 2.63 -13.12
CA PHE A 23 36.80 2.66 -12.59
C PHE A 23 37.81 2.04 -13.56
N ILE A 24 37.51 0.87 -14.11
CA ILE A 24 38.37 0.18 -15.08
C ILE A 24 38.51 1.00 -16.37
N GLY A 25 37.42 1.61 -16.85
CA GLY A 25 37.44 2.50 -18.01
C GLY A 25 38.39 3.70 -17.81
N ILE A 26 38.32 4.36 -16.66
CA ILE A 26 39.22 5.46 -16.29
C ILE A 26 40.66 4.96 -16.16
N ALA A 27 40.88 3.83 -15.50
CA ALA A 27 42.21 3.27 -15.28
C ALA A 27 42.95 2.98 -16.59
N ARG A 28 42.23 2.42 -17.59
CA ARG A 28 42.76 2.06 -18.91
C ARG A 28 42.86 3.22 -19.90
N SER A 29 42.27 4.38 -19.59
CA SER A 29 42.33 5.54 -20.49
C SER A 29 43.76 6.06 -20.68
N ASP A 30 44.01 6.76 -21.80
CA ASP A 30 45.29 7.42 -22.06
C ASP A 30 45.44 8.78 -21.33
N ASP A 31 44.48 9.12 -20.45
CA ASP A 31 44.49 10.39 -19.75
C ASP A 31 45.70 10.53 -18.79
N PRO A 32 46.26 11.74 -18.63
CA PRO A 32 47.31 12.01 -17.65
C PRO A 32 46.88 11.64 -16.22
N GLY A 33 47.84 11.26 -15.37
CA GLY A 33 47.56 10.80 -14.00
C GLY A 33 46.70 11.76 -13.16
N GLY A 34 46.95 13.08 -13.25
CA GLY A 34 46.12 14.08 -12.56
C GLY A 34 44.67 14.10 -13.04
N ARG A 35 44.44 13.93 -14.35
CA ARG A 35 43.10 13.87 -14.95
C ARG A 35 42.36 12.58 -14.52
N LYS A 36 43.07 11.45 -14.47
CA LYS A 36 42.54 10.20 -13.90
C LYS A 36 42.13 10.34 -12.43
N MET A 37 42.93 11.01 -11.60
CA MET A 37 42.60 11.23 -10.19
C MET A 37 41.31 12.04 -10.01
N VAL A 38 41.10 13.07 -10.84
CA VAL A 38 39.84 13.84 -10.84
C VAL A 38 38.66 12.96 -11.26
N ALA A 39 38.80 12.16 -12.32
CA ALA A 39 37.79 11.22 -12.76
C ALA A 39 37.42 10.20 -11.67
N PHE A 40 38.40 9.63 -10.97
CA PHE A 40 38.17 8.71 -9.85
C PHE A 40 37.44 9.38 -8.69
N ALA A 41 37.82 10.62 -8.33
CA ALA A 41 37.16 11.37 -7.27
C ALA A 41 35.69 11.66 -7.64
N LEU A 42 35.43 12.08 -8.88
CA LEU A 42 34.07 12.30 -9.39
C LEU A 42 33.22 11.02 -9.34
N LEU A 43 33.77 9.88 -9.78
CA LEU A 43 33.07 8.60 -9.76
C LEU A 43 32.79 8.13 -8.33
N ALA A 44 33.74 8.28 -7.41
CA ALA A 44 33.55 7.96 -5.99
C ALA A 44 32.46 8.84 -5.36
N CYS A 45 32.46 10.15 -5.64
CA CYS A 45 31.39 11.04 -5.20
C CYS A 45 30.04 10.61 -5.77
N LEU A 46 29.95 10.30 -7.07
CA LEU A 46 28.70 9.82 -7.69
C LEU A 46 28.19 8.53 -7.05
N LEU A 47 29.07 7.57 -6.77
CA LEU A 47 28.69 6.33 -6.09
C LEU A 47 28.16 6.61 -4.68
N LEU A 48 28.83 7.45 -3.90
CA LEU A 48 28.38 7.82 -2.55
C LEU A 48 27.02 8.53 -2.57
N LEU A 49 26.83 9.46 -3.51
CA LEU A 49 25.55 10.13 -3.74
C LEU A 49 24.46 9.15 -4.16
N HIS A 50 24.76 8.22 -5.06
CA HIS A 50 23.82 7.18 -5.47
C HIS A 50 23.43 6.29 -4.29
N LEU A 51 24.39 5.82 -3.50
CA LEU A 51 24.10 5.02 -2.30
C LEU A 51 23.27 5.80 -1.28
N TYR A 52 23.56 7.09 -1.08
CA TYR A 52 22.77 7.96 -0.21
C TYR A 52 21.33 8.16 -0.71
N ASN A 53 21.16 8.36 -2.01
CA ASN A 53 19.86 8.66 -2.64
C ASN A 53 18.99 7.42 -2.84
N CYS A 54 19.59 6.29 -3.20
CA CYS A 54 18.88 5.10 -3.70
C CYS A 54 18.88 3.92 -2.72
N VAL A 55 19.80 3.85 -1.76
CA VAL A 55 19.85 2.76 -0.78
C VAL A 55 19.31 3.26 0.56
N ARG A 56 18.09 2.84 0.93
CA ARG A 56 17.45 3.25 2.19
C ARG A 56 18.32 2.98 3.41
N ARG A 57 18.18 3.90 4.38
CA ARG A 57 18.76 3.77 5.71
C ARG A 57 18.13 2.60 6.48
N PRO A 58 18.82 2.05 7.51
CA PRO A 58 18.30 0.96 8.31
C PRO A 58 16.93 1.24 8.94
N ASP A 59 16.63 2.51 9.21
CA ASP A 59 15.37 3.00 9.78
C ASP A 59 14.23 3.13 8.74
N GLY A 60 14.51 2.85 7.46
CA GLY A 60 13.52 2.93 6.37
C GLY A 60 13.19 4.34 5.89
N SER A 61 13.82 5.38 6.45
CA SER A 61 13.58 6.79 6.10
C SER A 61 14.18 7.17 4.74
N ALA A 62 13.50 8.10 4.05
CA ALA A 62 14.05 8.73 2.85
C ALA A 62 15.15 9.75 3.24
N PRO A 63 16.16 9.97 2.39
CA PRO A 63 17.17 10.98 2.64
C PRO A 63 16.54 12.39 2.75
N ARG A 64 16.91 13.10 3.82
CA ARG A 64 16.58 14.53 3.98
C ARG A 64 17.35 15.33 2.92
N ALA A 65 16.73 16.34 2.32
CA ALA A 65 17.32 17.17 1.26
C ALA A 65 17.70 16.43 -0.04
N TRP A 66 16.93 15.41 -0.44
CA TRP A 66 17.16 14.66 -1.68
C TRP A 66 17.19 15.55 -2.93
N GLN A 67 16.51 16.70 -2.92
CA GLN A 67 16.54 17.65 -4.03
C GLN A 67 17.96 18.21 -4.25
N VAL A 68 18.64 18.57 -3.15
CA VAL A 68 20.01 19.12 -3.20
C VAL A 68 20.99 18.05 -3.66
N THR A 69 20.88 16.84 -3.14
CA THR A 69 21.75 15.73 -3.54
C THR A 69 21.49 15.29 -4.98
N LEU A 70 20.25 15.35 -5.46
CA LEU A 70 19.93 15.06 -6.87
C LEU A 70 20.49 16.15 -7.81
N VAL A 71 20.38 17.43 -7.45
CA VAL A 71 21.02 18.52 -8.20
C VAL A 71 22.54 18.33 -8.24
N LEU A 72 23.17 18.05 -7.09
CA LEU A 72 24.60 17.78 -7.02
C LEU A 72 25.00 16.57 -7.89
N GLN A 73 24.23 15.48 -7.83
CA GLN A 73 24.47 14.30 -8.66
C GLN A 73 24.32 14.60 -10.16
N THR A 74 23.37 15.46 -10.53
CA THR A 74 23.16 15.93 -11.91
C THR A 74 24.37 16.73 -12.40
N VAL A 75 24.84 17.70 -11.60
CA VAL A 75 26.01 18.52 -11.93
C VAL A 75 27.26 17.67 -12.08
N LEU A 76 27.52 16.74 -11.15
CA LEU A 76 28.69 15.87 -11.21
C LEU A 76 28.64 14.91 -12.40
N THR A 77 27.44 14.43 -12.74
CA THR A 77 27.23 13.57 -13.92
C THR A 77 27.45 14.34 -15.21
N ALA A 78 26.94 15.57 -15.31
CA ALA A 78 27.15 16.45 -16.47
C ALA A 78 28.62 16.86 -16.62
N ALA A 79 29.31 17.19 -15.52
CA ALA A 79 30.73 17.50 -15.52
C ALA A 79 31.57 16.30 -16.01
N GLY A 80 31.23 15.09 -15.54
CA GLY A 80 31.83 13.85 -16.01
C GLY A 80 31.61 13.62 -17.50
N LEU A 81 30.38 13.84 -17.98
CA LEU A 81 30.03 13.70 -19.39
C LEU A 81 30.79 14.70 -20.28
N TYR A 82 30.95 15.95 -19.83
CA TYR A 82 31.63 16.99 -20.59
C TYR A 82 33.16 16.81 -20.63
N TRP A 83 33.79 16.52 -19.48
CA TRP A 83 35.26 16.42 -19.41
C TRP A 83 35.80 15.01 -19.67
N PHE A 84 35.00 13.98 -19.50
CA PHE A 84 35.46 12.58 -19.58
C PHE A 84 34.55 11.74 -20.48
N ALA A 85 33.88 12.35 -21.46
CA ALA A 85 32.96 11.69 -22.38
C ALA A 85 33.48 10.33 -22.86
N GLY A 86 34.78 10.26 -23.20
CA GLY A 86 35.55 9.08 -23.61
C GLY A 86 35.56 7.87 -22.67
N THR A 87 35.28 8.04 -21.38
CA THR A 87 35.38 7.00 -20.34
C THR A 87 34.19 7.00 -19.38
N TRP A 88 33.27 7.97 -19.51
CA TRP A 88 32.18 8.18 -18.56
C TRP A 88 30.89 7.41 -18.89
N TYR A 89 30.91 6.56 -19.91
CA TYR A 89 29.73 5.83 -20.36
C TYR A 89 29.16 4.93 -19.26
N GLY A 90 27.83 4.93 -19.11
CA GLY A 90 27.13 4.11 -18.11
C GLY A 90 27.07 4.71 -16.70
N ASN A 91 27.99 5.61 -16.34
CA ASN A 91 27.93 6.32 -15.04
C ASN A 91 26.72 7.27 -14.96
N THR A 92 26.24 7.75 -16.10
CA THR A 92 24.96 8.46 -16.23
C THR A 92 23.75 7.62 -15.79
N GLY A 93 23.88 6.29 -15.78
CA GLY A 93 22.88 5.38 -15.24
C GLY A 93 22.61 5.57 -13.75
N PHE A 94 23.60 6.00 -12.96
CA PHE A 94 23.40 6.31 -11.54
C PHE A 94 22.41 7.47 -11.34
N LEU A 95 22.49 8.50 -12.19
CA LEU A 95 21.55 9.62 -12.20
C LEU A 95 20.18 9.17 -12.72
N ALA A 96 20.14 8.40 -13.80
CA ALA A 96 18.90 7.87 -14.37
C ALA A 96 18.08 7.08 -13.33
N ALA A 97 18.76 6.23 -12.54
CA ALA A 97 18.14 5.49 -11.44
C ALA A 97 17.61 6.41 -10.32
N ALA A 98 18.40 7.40 -9.92
CA ALA A 98 18.01 8.35 -8.86
C ALA A 98 16.79 9.19 -9.28
N VAL A 99 16.74 9.63 -10.54
CA VAL A 99 15.59 10.35 -11.11
C VAL A 99 14.33 9.49 -11.08
N LEU A 100 14.41 8.22 -11.51
CA LEU A 100 13.26 7.30 -11.47
C LEU A 100 12.75 7.05 -10.04
N LEU A 101 13.64 7.05 -9.05
CA LEU A 101 13.29 6.73 -7.67
C LEU A 101 12.74 7.95 -6.89
N LEU A 102 13.34 9.12 -7.10
CA LEU A 102 13.10 10.32 -6.29
C LEU A 102 12.10 11.32 -6.89
N VAL A 103 12.03 11.43 -8.22
CA VAL A 103 11.17 12.42 -8.88
C VAL A 103 9.73 11.92 -8.96
N ARG A 104 8.80 12.75 -8.50
CA ARG A 104 7.35 12.48 -8.50
C ARG A 104 6.58 13.65 -9.12
N PRO A 105 5.44 13.39 -9.79
CA PRO A 105 4.80 12.08 -10.03
C PRO A 105 5.62 11.16 -10.96
N ALA A 106 5.29 9.87 -11.00
CA ALA A 106 6.08 8.86 -11.71
C ALA A 106 6.29 9.20 -13.21
N ALA A 107 5.32 9.88 -13.84
CA ALA A 107 5.45 10.37 -15.21
C ALA A 107 6.66 11.31 -15.39
N LEU A 108 6.91 12.21 -14.44
CA LEU A 108 8.07 13.11 -14.47
C LEU A 108 9.38 12.34 -14.24
N GLY A 109 9.37 11.31 -13.39
CA GLY A 109 10.53 10.43 -13.20
C GLY A 109 10.90 9.70 -14.49
N TRP A 110 9.93 9.14 -15.21
CA TRP A 110 10.16 8.50 -16.50
C TRP A 110 10.56 9.48 -17.61
N ALA A 111 10.00 10.68 -17.62
CA ALA A 111 10.42 11.74 -18.54
C ALA A 111 11.88 12.16 -18.28
N GLY A 112 12.24 12.37 -17.01
CA GLY A 112 13.61 12.68 -16.61
C GLY A 112 14.60 11.56 -16.94
N PHE A 113 14.21 10.30 -16.76
CA PHE A 113 14.98 9.15 -17.23
C PHE A 113 15.25 9.22 -18.74
N GLY A 114 14.22 9.51 -19.54
CA GLY A 114 14.34 9.70 -20.98
C GLY A 114 15.32 10.83 -21.35
N VAL A 115 15.27 11.94 -20.62
CA VAL A 115 16.21 13.07 -20.79
C VAL A 115 17.66 12.64 -20.52
N VAL A 116 17.91 11.89 -19.44
CA VAL A 116 19.27 11.41 -19.11
C VAL A 116 19.80 10.46 -20.20
N VAL A 117 18.96 9.53 -20.68
CA VAL A 117 19.32 8.61 -21.76
C VAL A 117 19.60 9.37 -23.06
N PHE A 118 18.77 10.37 -23.38
CA PHE A 118 18.96 11.20 -24.58
C PHE A 118 20.21 12.08 -24.48
N ALA A 119 20.52 12.63 -23.30
CA ALA A 119 21.75 13.36 -23.06
C ALA A 119 22.99 12.49 -23.26
N GLN A 120 22.95 11.23 -22.81
CA GLN A 120 24.03 10.26 -23.13
C GLN A 120 24.14 10.05 -24.64
N PHE A 121 23.03 9.88 -25.34
CA PHE A 121 23.03 9.69 -26.79
C PHE A 121 23.71 10.86 -27.51
N LEU A 122 23.35 12.10 -27.17
CA LEU A 122 23.96 13.29 -27.76
C LEU A 122 25.47 13.36 -27.48
N SER A 123 25.89 13.12 -26.24
CA SER A 123 27.31 13.07 -25.90
C SER A 123 28.03 11.91 -26.61
N GLY A 124 27.36 10.77 -26.81
CA GLY A 124 27.90 9.63 -27.56
C GLY A 124 28.19 9.99 -29.01
N LEU A 125 27.40 10.85 -29.65
CA LEU A 125 27.63 11.29 -31.04
C LEU A 125 28.93 12.10 -31.20
N GLU A 126 29.39 12.77 -30.14
CA GLU A 126 30.63 13.55 -30.18
C GLU A 126 31.89 12.68 -30.11
N VAL A 127 31.77 11.47 -29.56
CA VAL A 127 32.93 10.61 -29.22
C VAL A 127 32.97 9.31 -30.04
N THR A 128 31.86 8.93 -30.67
CA THR A 128 31.74 7.68 -31.42
C THR A 128 31.66 7.92 -32.94
N PRO A 129 32.12 6.95 -33.76
CA PRO A 129 32.14 7.11 -35.21
C PRO A 129 30.76 7.00 -35.87
N THR A 130 29.74 6.48 -35.19
CA THR A 130 28.41 6.23 -35.79
C THR A 130 27.24 6.51 -34.86
N VAL A 131 26.07 6.81 -35.43
CA VAL A 131 24.80 6.95 -34.68
C VAL A 131 24.45 5.66 -33.94
N TRP A 132 24.77 4.50 -34.52
CA TRP A 132 24.53 3.19 -33.92
C TRP A 132 25.35 2.99 -32.65
N ASP A 133 26.61 3.42 -32.63
CA ASP A 133 27.46 3.36 -31.44
C ASP A 133 26.95 4.29 -30.33
N ALA A 134 26.53 5.52 -30.68
CA ALA A 134 25.92 6.43 -29.73
C ALA A 134 24.64 5.86 -29.12
N LEU A 135 23.78 5.23 -29.93
CA LEU A 135 22.55 4.58 -29.46
C LEU A 135 22.85 3.41 -28.53
N TYR A 136 23.89 2.63 -28.84
CA TYR A 136 24.37 1.55 -28.01
C TYR A 136 24.86 2.04 -26.64
N LEU A 137 25.61 3.15 -26.57
CA LEU A 137 26.04 3.74 -25.30
C LEU A 137 24.85 4.24 -24.47
N ALA A 138 23.85 4.84 -25.12
CA ALA A 138 22.64 5.31 -24.45
C ALA A 138 21.80 4.15 -23.90
N LEU A 139 21.52 3.11 -24.70
CA LEU A 139 20.64 2.01 -24.29
C LEU A 139 21.36 0.94 -23.47
N GLY A 140 22.51 0.46 -23.96
CA GLY A 140 23.24 -0.67 -23.39
C GLY A 140 23.97 -0.35 -22.09
N HIS A 141 24.28 0.93 -21.87
CA HIS A 141 24.92 1.38 -20.64
C HIS A 141 23.96 2.23 -19.79
N THR A 142 23.52 3.39 -20.28
CA THR A 142 22.75 4.34 -19.43
C THR A 142 21.37 3.83 -19.06
N ALA A 143 20.57 3.41 -20.05
CA ALA A 143 19.22 2.92 -19.81
C ALA A 143 19.24 1.61 -19.02
N PHE A 144 20.12 0.67 -19.39
CA PHE A 144 20.30 -0.59 -18.68
C PHE A 144 20.70 -0.39 -17.21
N VAL A 145 21.79 0.35 -16.95
CA VAL A 145 22.27 0.61 -15.58
C VAL A 145 21.21 1.34 -14.76
N GLY A 146 20.57 2.35 -15.35
CA GLY A 146 19.51 3.11 -14.70
C GLY A 146 18.32 2.24 -14.27
N LEU A 147 17.80 1.39 -15.16
CA LEU A 147 16.67 0.51 -14.85
C LEU A 147 17.06 -0.63 -13.90
N ALA A 148 18.27 -1.17 -14.02
CA ALA A 148 18.78 -2.22 -13.15
C ALA A 148 18.91 -1.70 -11.70
N LEU A 149 19.56 -0.55 -11.51
CA LEU A 149 19.73 0.07 -10.20
C LEU A 149 18.39 0.52 -9.61
N TYR A 150 17.51 1.12 -10.41
CA TYR A 150 16.14 1.45 -9.99
C TYR A 150 15.39 0.20 -9.52
N GLY A 151 15.43 -0.90 -10.28
CA GLY A 151 14.72 -2.13 -9.94
C GLY A 151 15.23 -2.79 -8.66
N VAL A 152 16.56 -2.84 -8.48
CA VAL A 152 17.16 -3.43 -7.25
C VAL A 152 16.90 -2.55 -6.03
N ALA A 153 16.97 -1.22 -6.15
CA ALA A 153 16.59 -0.30 -5.08
C ALA A 153 15.11 -0.45 -4.70
N ARG A 154 14.22 -0.52 -5.71
CA ARG A 154 12.78 -0.72 -5.52
C ARG A 154 12.46 -2.08 -4.91
N PHE A 155 13.23 -3.13 -5.23
CA PHE A 155 13.12 -4.43 -4.59
C PHE A 155 13.41 -4.35 -3.08
N ALA A 156 14.46 -3.64 -2.69
CA ALA A 156 14.78 -3.44 -1.27
C ALA A 156 13.64 -2.71 -0.53
N ASP A 157 13.06 -1.67 -1.14
CA ASP A 157 11.90 -0.95 -0.61
C ASP A 157 10.68 -1.86 -0.43
N LEU A 158 10.42 -2.71 -1.42
CA LEU A 158 9.30 -3.64 -1.42
C LEU A 158 9.43 -4.70 -0.33
N VAL A 159 10.64 -5.22 -0.08
CA VAL A 159 10.90 -6.14 1.05
C VAL A 159 10.62 -5.47 2.40
N VAL A 160 10.90 -4.17 2.56
CA VAL A 160 10.56 -3.40 3.77
C VAL A 160 9.06 -3.21 3.89
N GLY A 161 8.40 -2.74 2.83
CA GLY A 161 6.97 -2.44 2.83
C GLY A 161 6.08 -3.67 3.07
N MET A 162 6.53 -4.86 2.67
CA MET A 162 5.82 -6.12 2.90
C MET A 162 5.54 -6.40 4.38
N ALA A 163 6.45 -6.04 5.28
CA ALA A 163 6.32 -6.33 6.70
C ALA A 163 5.25 -5.44 7.37
N SER A 164 5.22 -4.14 7.03
CA SER A 164 4.27 -3.18 7.61
C SER A 164 2.87 -3.26 6.98
N THR A 165 2.78 -3.59 5.69
CA THR A 165 1.49 -3.63 4.99
C THR A 165 0.63 -4.84 5.38
N ARG A 166 1.25 -5.91 5.88
CA ARG A 166 0.56 -7.14 6.26
C ARG A 166 -0.41 -6.92 7.43
N THR A 167 -0.07 -6.07 8.37
CA THR A 167 -0.88 -5.79 9.57
C THR A 167 -1.98 -4.78 9.27
N ALA A 168 -1.70 -3.69 8.55
CA ALA A 168 -2.69 -2.65 8.28
C ALA A 168 -3.84 -3.10 7.34
N LEU A 169 -3.57 -3.97 6.36
CA LEU A 169 -4.58 -4.45 5.43
C LEU A 169 -5.53 -5.50 6.06
N ALA A 170 -4.98 -6.28 6.99
CA ALA A 170 -5.73 -7.18 7.84
C ALA A 170 -6.82 -6.40 8.60
N ASP A 171 -6.41 -5.34 9.29
CA ASP A 171 -7.32 -4.48 10.07
C ASP A 171 -8.38 -3.76 9.20
N ALA A 172 -7.99 -3.26 8.02
CA ALA A 172 -8.90 -2.53 7.13
C ALA A 172 -9.97 -3.41 6.47
N GLU A 173 -9.62 -4.65 6.08
CA GLU A 173 -10.60 -5.58 5.50
C GLU A 173 -11.58 -6.11 6.56
N VAL A 174 -11.08 -6.34 7.78
CA VAL A 174 -11.93 -6.64 8.95
C VAL A 174 -12.94 -5.51 9.19
N ALA A 175 -12.51 -4.25 9.11
CA ALA A 175 -13.40 -3.09 9.27
C ALA A 175 -14.48 -2.99 8.17
N ARG A 176 -14.15 -3.23 6.90
CA ARG A 176 -15.16 -3.20 5.81
C ARG A 176 -16.20 -4.30 5.93
N GLN A 177 -15.78 -5.52 6.25
CA GLN A 177 -16.70 -6.65 6.37
C GLN A 177 -17.58 -6.56 7.61
N ARG A 178 -17.11 -5.88 8.67
CA ARG A 178 -17.94 -5.47 9.82
C ARG A 178 -19.14 -4.64 9.39
N ILE A 179 -18.90 -3.60 8.60
CA ILE A 179 -19.95 -2.70 8.09
C ILE A 179 -20.96 -3.46 7.23
N ALA A 180 -20.49 -4.25 6.26
CA ALA A 180 -21.36 -4.99 5.35
C ALA A 180 -22.24 -6.03 6.06
N PHE A 181 -21.70 -6.72 7.07
CA PHE A 181 -22.47 -7.71 7.84
C PHE A 181 -23.50 -7.04 8.75
N ALA A 182 -23.15 -5.91 9.40
CA ALA A 182 -24.07 -5.12 10.21
C ALA A 182 -25.27 -4.62 9.37
N ASP A 183 -25.02 -4.15 8.15
CA ASP A 183 -26.05 -3.69 7.23
C ASP A 183 -27.01 -4.82 6.79
N GLN A 184 -26.43 -5.98 6.46
CA GLN A 184 -27.20 -7.16 6.05
C GLN A 184 -28.07 -7.71 7.19
N LEU A 185 -27.56 -7.67 8.43
CA LEU A 185 -28.28 -8.10 9.61
C LEU A 185 -29.44 -7.15 9.95
N ASN A 186 -29.20 -5.83 9.90
CA ASN A 186 -30.25 -4.85 10.14
C ASN A 186 -31.38 -4.98 9.11
N THR A 187 -31.00 -5.17 7.84
CA THR A 187 -31.95 -5.35 6.74
C THR A 187 -32.80 -6.61 6.86
N ARG A 188 -32.27 -7.74 7.34
CA ARG A 188 -33.02 -9.01 7.40
C ARG A 188 -33.78 -9.22 8.71
N VAL A 189 -33.14 -8.96 9.85
CA VAL A 189 -33.72 -9.23 11.18
C VAL A 189 -34.53 -8.03 11.66
N GLY A 190 -34.00 -6.81 11.48
CA GLY A 190 -34.67 -5.58 11.89
C GLY A 190 -36.02 -5.38 11.21
N THR A 191 -36.10 -5.59 9.89
CA THR A 191 -37.36 -5.51 9.12
C THR A 191 -38.40 -6.53 9.59
N SER A 192 -38.00 -7.79 9.81
CA SER A 192 -38.90 -8.84 10.28
C SER A 192 -39.46 -8.54 11.68
N LEU A 193 -38.62 -8.03 12.59
CA LEU A 193 -39.07 -7.61 13.92
C LEU A 193 -39.99 -6.38 13.88
N ALA A 194 -39.72 -5.42 13.00
CA ALA A 194 -40.60 -4.28 12.79
C ALA A 194 -41.99 -4.72 12.28
N ASP A 195 -42.04 -5.73 11.42
CA ASP A 195 -43.29 -6.33 10.96
C ASP A 195 -44.04 -7.08 12.07
N VAL A 196 -43.34 -7.73 13.00
CA VAL A 196 -43.96 -8.31 14.21
C VAL A 196 -44.67 -7.24 15.04
N VAL A 197 -44.04 -6.07 15.26
CA VAL A 197 -44.66 -4.94 15.98
C VAL A 197 -45.90 -4.43 15.24
N ARG A 198 -45.77 -4.20 13.92
CA ARG A 198 -46.85 -3.67 13.08
C ARG A 198 -48.07 -4.60 13.04
N HIS A 199 -47.85 -5.90 12.85
CA HIS A 199 -48.93 -6.88 12.81
C HIS A 199 -49.54 -7.14 14.19
N GLY A 200 -48.76 -7.06 15.27
CA GLY A 200 -49.28 -7.08 16.64
C GLY A 200 -50.25 -5.94 16.95
N GLU A 201 -49.92 -4.72 16.52
CA GLU A 201 -50.82 -3.56 16.66
C GLU A 201 -52.11 -3.75 15.85
N ALA A 202 -52.02 -4.33 14.65
CA ALA A 202 -53.19 -4.65 13.83
C ALA A 202 -54.11 -5.71 14.47
N VAL A 203 -53.56 -6.73 15.14
CA VAL A 203 -54.34 -7.72 15.90
C VAL A 203 -55.08 -7.06 17.07
N ARG A 204 -54.45 -6.10 17.75
CA ARG A 204 -55.08 -5.31 18.81
C ARG A 204 -56.23 -4.45 18.29
N GLN A 205 -56.10 -3.90 17.09
CA GLN A 205 -57.15 -3.13 16.41
C GLN A 205 -58.25 -4.00 15.76
N ALA A 206 -58.18 -5.33 15.92
CA ALA A 206 -59.11 -6.30 15.34
C ALA A 206 -59.20 -6.22 13.80
N VAL A 207 -58.08 -5.92 13.14
CA VAL A 207 -57.97 -5.95 11.69
C VAL A 207 -58.06 -7.41 11.18
N PRO A 208 -58.87 -7.71 10.15
CA PRO A 208 -58.93 -9.04 9.55
C PRO A 208 -57.55 -9.53 9.07
N ASP A 209 -57.30 -10.85 9.16
CA ASP A 209 -56.06 -11.53 8.73
C ASP A 209 -54.77 -11.10 9.44
N ALA A 210 -54.83 -10.19 10.43
CA ALA A 210 -53.64 -9.71 11.14
C ALA A 210 -52.92 -10.82 11.93
N HIS A 211 -53.68 -11.83 12.38
CA HIS A 211 -53.12 -12.99 13.09
C HIS A 211 -52.21 -13.83 12.20
N GLU A 212 -52.66 -14.14 10.98
CA GLU A 212 -51.92 -14.95 10.00
C GLU A 212 -50.63 -14.24 9.55
N ARG A 213 -50.70 -12.91 9.36
CA ARG A 213 -49.55 -12.08 9.02
C ARG A 213 -48.52 -11.97 10.15
N LEU A 214 -48.97 -11.92 11.40
CA LEU A 214 -48.08 -11.92 12.57
C LEU A 214 -47.36 -13.26 12.72
N GLU A 215 -48.06 -14.37 12.52
CA GLU A 215 -47.48 -15.71 12.57
C GLU A 215 -46.42 -15.92 11.46
N ALA A 216 -46.71 -15.45 10.25
CA ALA A 216 -45.74 -15.42 9.15
C ALA A 216 -44.51 -14.56 9.48
N SER A 217 -44.69 -13.40 10.12
CA SER A 217 -43.59 -12.51 10.53
C SER A 217 -42.69 -13.16 11.59
N LEU A 218 -43.28 -13.87 12.56
CA LEU A 218 -42.55 -14.63 13.57
C LEU A 218 -41.76 -15.81 12.98
N ALA A 219 -42.33 -16.50 11.98
CA ALA A 219 -41.66 -17.59 11.26
C ALA A 219 -40.47 -17.06 10.45
N THR A 220 -40.62 -15.93 9.75
CA THR A 220 -39.53 -15.27 9.03
C THR A 220 -38.43 -14.82 9.98
N ALA A 221 -38.78 -14.22 11.13
CA ALA A 221 -37.80 -13.81 12.13
C ALA A 221 -37.00 -15.01 12.70
N ARG A 222 -37.67 -16.14 12.99
CA ARG A 222 -37.00 -17.38 13.41
C ARG A 222 -36.09 -17.96 12.33
N ALA A 223 -36.55 -17.98 11.09
CA ALA A 223 -35.77 -18.50 9.96
C ALA A 223 -34.52 -17.65 9.73
N ALA A 224 -34.65 -16.32 9.74
CA ALA A 224 -33.53 -15.39 9.59
C ALA A 224 -32.47 -15.58 10.70
N LEU A 225 -32.91 -15.75 11.96
CA LEU A 225 -31.99 -15.97 13.08
C LEU A 225 -31.25 -17.32 12.99
N THR A 226 -31.93 -18.35 12.46
CA THR A 226 -31.34 -19.67 12.22
C THR A 226 -30.36 -19.65 11.04
N GLU A 227 -30.68 -18.92 9.97
CA GLU A 227 -29.83 -18.72 8.79
C GLU A 227 -28.55 -17.95 9.13
N THR A 228 -28.61 -17.02 10.09
CA THR A 228 -27.43 -16.28 10.58
C THR A 228 -26.33 -17.22 11.11
N ARG A 229 -26.72 -18.38 11.69
CA ARG A 229 -25.80 -19.41 12.18
C ARG A 229 -25.21 -20.27 11.05
N SER A 230 -25.94 -20.49 9.96
CA SER A 230 -25.48 -21.27 8.80
C SER A 230 -24.60 -20.42 7.85
N LEU A 231 -24.89 -19.13 7.68
CA LEU A 231 -24.07 -18.17 6.95
C LEU A 231 -22.67 -17.99 7.57
N ALA A 232 -22.56 -18.10 8.89
CA ALA A 232 -21.28 -18.11 9.60
C ALA A 232 -20.42 -19.35 9.31
N HIS A 233 -21.01 -20.43 8.79
CA HIS A 233 -20.32 -21.68 8.45
C HIS A 233 -20.23 -21.94 6.94
N SER A 234 -21.08 -21.30 6.13
CA SER A 234 -21.16 -21.52 4.69
C SER A 234 -20.66 -20.30 3.91
N HIS A 235 -19.33 -20.20 3.75
CA HIS A 235 -18.80 -19.40 2.64
C HIS A 235 -17.57 -20.04 2.00
N ARG A 236 -17.75 -20.45 0.73
CA ARG A 236 -16.66 -20.73 -0.21
C ARG A 236 -16.55 -19.55 -1.17
N GLY A 237 -15.42 -18.85 -1.12
CA GLY A 237 -14.80 -18.20 -2.27
C GLY A 237 -15.56 -17.06 -2.95
N GLY A 238 -15.60 -15.88 -2.32
CA GLY A 238 -15.66 -14.60 -3.05
C GLY A 238 -14.26 -14.02 -3.18
N ALA A 239 -13.85 -13.61 -4.38
CA ALA A 239 -12.57 -12.95 -4.60
C ALA A 239 -12.57 -11.57 -3.94
N PRO A 240 -11.49 -11.16 -3.26
CA PRO A 240 -11.40 -9.85 -2.64
C PRO A 240 -11.37 -8.77 -3.75
N VAL A 241 -12.36 -7.87 -3.72
CA VAL A 241 -12.40 -6.66 -4.54
C VAL A 241 -11.98 -5.50 -3.65
N GLY A 242 -10.73 -5.08 -3.81
CA GLY A 242 -10.15 -3.96 -3.08
C GLY A 242 -8.76 -3.66 -3.61
N THR A 243 -8.68 -2.77 -4.59
CA THR A 243 -7.42 -2.14 -5.01
C THR A 243 -6.95 -1.22 -3.88
N THR A 244 -5.68 -1.36 -3.49
CA THR A 244 -5.04 -0.47 -2.50
C THR A 244 -3.82 0.16 -3.15
N ALA A 245 -3.41 1.33 -2.67
CA ALA A 245 -2.32 2.19 -3.16
C ALA A 245 -0.92 1.51 -3.31
N ALA A 246 -0.80 0.21 -3.04
CA ALA A 246 0.32 -0.62 -3.48
C ALA A 246 0.34 -0.88 -5.01
N ASP A 247 -0.65 -0.37 -5.75
CA ASP A 247 -0.81 -0.51 -7.21
C ASP A 247 0.26 0.19 -8.07
N ASP A 248 1.17 0.97 -7.47
CA ASP A 248 2.31 1.58 -8.18
C ASP A 248 3.21 0.54 -8.88
N LEU A 249 3.20 -0.73 -8.45
CA LEU A 249 3.81 -1.85 -9.18
C LEU A 249 2.95 -3.11 -9.06
N THR A 250 1.97 -3.24 -9.94
CA THR A 250 1.34 -4.54 -10.20
C THR A 250 2.42 -5.61 -10.48
N ALA A 251 2.17 -6.87 -10.13
CA ALA A 251 3.11 -7.98 -10.45
C ALA A 251 3.47 -8.02 -11.96
N ALA A 252 2.56 -7.54 -12.81
CA ALA A 252 2.77 -7.33 -14.23
C ALA A 252 3.79 -6.20 -14.51
N GLY A 253 3.75 -5.08 -13.79
CA GLY A 253 4.75 -4.01 -13.85
C GLY A 253 6.17 -4.49 -13.53
N VAL A 254 6.35 -5.25 -12.44
CA VAL A 254 7.66 -5.83 -12.05
C VAL A 254 8.16 -6.79 -13.13
N THR A 255 7.27 -7.61 -13.68
CA THR A 255 7.62 -8.58 -14.74
C THR A 255 8.04 -7.86 -16.02
N ARG A 256 7.30 -6.82 -16.46
CA ARG A 256 7.64 -6.00 -17.63
C ARG A 256 8.99 -5.30 -17.46
N LEU A 257 9.24 -4.71 -16.29
CA LEU A 257 10.52 -4.07 -16.00
C LEU A 257 11.68 -5.08 -16.02
N GLY A 258 11.51 -6.24 -15.38
CA GLY A 258 12.50 -7.31 -15.40
C GLY A 258 12.82 -7.79 -16.82
N LEU A 259 11.79 -8.00 -17.66
CA LEU A 259 11.95 -8.36 -19.06
C LEU A 259 12.67 -7.28 -19.88
N ALA A 260 12.36 -6.00 -19.66
CA ALA A 260 13.03 -4.89 -20.33
C ALA A 260 14.53 -4.83 -19.96
N VAL A 261 14.87 -4.98 -18.68
CA VAL A 261 16.26 -5.03 -18.23
C VAL A 261 16.99 -6.24 -18.82
N MET A 262 16.35 -7.41 -18.83
CA MET A 262 16.93 -8.62 -19.44
C MET A 262 17.14 -8.43 -20.95
N ALA A 263 16.20 -7.82 -21.67
CA ALA A 263 16.34 -7.53 -23.09
C ALA A 263 17.51 -6.56 -23.37
N LEU A 264 17.60 -5.46 -22.64
CA LEU A 264 18.72 -4.52 -22.76
C LEU A 264 20.06 -5.20 -22.47
N MET A 265 20.09 -6.10 -21.50
CA MET A 265 21.29 -6.81 -21.09
C MET A 265 21.72 -7.90 -22.08
N LEU A 266 20.76 -8.64 -22.64
CA LEU A 266 21.02 -9.80 -23.52
C LEU A 266 21.15 -9.44 -25.00
N LEU A 267 20.49 -8.36 -25.46
CA LEU A 267 20.42 -8.06 -26.89
C LEU A 267 21.41 -6.98 -27.30
N THR A 268 21.61 -5.94 -26.50
CA THR A 268 22.27 -4.70 -26.97
C THR A 268 23.73 -4.92 -27.39
N ASN A 269 24.52 -5.59 -26.57
CA ASN A 269 25.93 -5.89 -26.84
C ASN A 269 26.10 -6.95 -27.95
N PRO A 270 25.51 -8.17 -27.84
CA PRO A 270 25.56 -9.19 -28.90
C PRO A 270 25.18 -8.68 -30.28
N THR A 271 24.13 -7.86 -30.37
CA THR A 271 23.65 -7.28 -31.62
C THR A 271 24.67 -6.32 -32.21
N ARG A 272 25.31 -5.47 -31.40
CA ARG A 272 26.36 -4.57 -31.89
C ARG A 272 27.56 -5.36 -32.41
N ASP A 273 28.05 -6.30 -31.62
CA ASP A 273 29.30 -7.01 -31.92
C ASP A 273 29.18 -7.85 -33.20
N ILE A 274 28.04 -8.52 -33.42
CA ILE A 274 27.81 -9.31 -34.65
C ILE A 274 27.58 -8.44 -35.89
N LEU A 275 27.04 -7.23 -35.74
CA LEU A 275 26.81 -6.33 -36.88
C LEU A 275 28.10 -5.64 -37.33
N VAL A 276 29.05 -5.43 -36.41
CA VAL A 276 30.34 -4.79 -36.69
C VAL A 276 31.44 -5.82 -37.04
N SER A 277 31.24 -7.11 -36.73
CA SER A 277 32.24 -8.16 -36.96
C SER A 277 32.58 -8.43 -38.44
N GLY A 278 31.77 -7.95 -39.38
CA GLY A 278 31.96 -8.20 -40.81
C GLY A 278 31.62 -9.63 -41.25
N GLU A 279 30.89 -10.38 -40.43
CA GLU A 279 30.47 -11.75 -40.72
C GLU A 279 29.50 -11.84 -41.92
N SER A 280 29.51 -12.98 -42.60
CA SER A 280 28.56 -13.23 -43.71
C SER A 280 27.10 -13.19 -43.24
N ALA A 281 26.18 -12.77 -44.11
CA ALA A 281 24.76 -12.65 -43.78
C ALA A 281 24.15 -13.97 -43.22
N GLY A 282 24.60 -15.13 -43.68
CA GLY A 282 24.18 -16.43 -43.15
C GLY A 282 24.65 -16.69 -41.72
N ARG A 283 25.88 -16.31 -41.37
CA ARG A 283 26.40 -16.41 -39.99
C ARG A 283 25.73 -15.41 -39.07
N VAL A 284 25.44 -14.20 -39.54
CA VAL A 284 24.65 -13.19 -38.80
C VAL A 284 23.24 -13.72 -38.51
N LEU A 285 22.55 -14.31 -39.50
CA LEU A 285 21.24 -14.92 -39.29
C LEU A 285 21.30 -16.07 -38.28
N LEU A 286 22.29 -16.97 -38.40
CA LEU A 286 22.50 -18.07 -37.46
C LEU A 286 22.73 -17.56 -36.03
N TYR A 287 23.49 -16.47 -35.87
CA TYR A 287 23.74 -15.82 -34.59
C TYR A 287 22.45 -15.33 -33.95
N PHE A 288 21.60 -14.61 -34.71
CA PHE A 288 20.31 -14.13 -34.19
C PHE A 288 19.35 -15.27 -33.84
N VAL A 289 19.34 -16.35 -34.61
CA VAL A 289 18.57 -17.57 -34.28
C VAL A 289 19.06 -18.16 -32.95
N ALA A 290 20.37 -18.33 -32.79
CA ALA A 290 20.95 -18.82 -31.55
C ALA A 290 20.64 -17.90 -30.36
N LEU A 291 20.73 -16.57 -30.56
CA LEU A 291 20.42 -15.55 -29.54
C LEU A 291 18.96 -15.61 -29.11
N ALA A 292 18.03 -15.78 -30.06
CA ALA A 292 16.61 -15.94 -29.79
C ALA A 292 16.33 -17.22 -29.00
N VAL A 293 16.96 -18.34 -29.37
CA VAL A 293 16.85 -19.61 -28.64
C VAL A 293 17.35 -19.47 -27.20
N PHE A 294 18.56 -18.91 -27.01
CA PHE A 294 19.10 -18.67 -25.67
C PHE A 294 18.19 -17.76 -24.85
N SER A 295 17.74 -16.63 -25.41
CA SER A 295 16.86 -15.67 -24.73
C SER A 295 15.53 -16.31 -24.32
N GLY A 296 14.95 -17.16 -25.18
CA GLY A 296 13.73 -17.91 -24.87
C GLY A 296 13.91 -18.85 -23.68
N PHE A 297 14.96 -19.66 -23.67
CA PHE A 297 15.29 -20.52 -22.53
C PHE A 297 15.61 -19.74 -21.25
N PHE A 298 16.32 -18.61 -21.38
CA PHE A 298 16.69 -17.75 -20.27
C PHE A 298 15.45 -17.15 -19.58
N VAL A 299 14.54 -16.58 -20.36
CA VAL A 299 13.26 -16.04 -19.86
C VAL A 299 12.39 -17.15 -19.28
N TRP A 300 12.32 -18.32 -19.94
CA TRP A 300 11.56 -19.46 -19.43
C TRP A 300 12.09 -19.93 -18.07
N CYS A 301 13.41 -20.04 -17.90
CA CYS A 301 14.03 -20.37 -16.61
C CYS A 301 13.66 -19.36 -15.52
N CYS A 302 13.72 -18.06 -15.83
CA CYS A 302 13.35 -17.00 -14.89
C CYS A 302 11.86 -17.05 -14.51
N TYR A 303 10.98 -17.34 -15.48
CA TYR A 303 9.55 -17.52 -15.24
C TYR A 303 9.27 -18.73 -14.33
N LEU A 304 9.88 -19.89 -14.61
CA LEU A 304 9.74 -21.10 -13.79
C LEU A 304 10.20 -20.88 -12.34
N ALA A 305 11.30 -20.16 -12.15
CA ALA A 305 11.78 -19.83 -10.81
C ALA A 305 10.84 -18.88 -10.05
N GLY A 306 10.13 -18.02 -10.78
CA GLY A 306 9.12 -17.14 -10.23
C GLY A 306 7.80 -17.81 -9.87
N GLY A 307 7.43 -18.92 -10.53
CA GLY A 307 6.14 -19.60 -10.39
C GLY A 307 6.15 -20.95 -9.66
N GLY A 308 7.33 -21.42 -9.22
CA GLY A 308 7.51 -22.75 -8.61
C GLY A 308 8.11 -23.77 -9.58
N ARG A 309 9.03 -24.62 -9.11
CA ARG A 309 9.72 -25.62 -9.95
C ARG A 309 8.72 -26.64 -10.47
N THR A 310 8.37 -26.57 -11.75
CA THR A 310 7.66 -27.63 -12.48
C THR A 310 8.60 -28.81 -12.73
N ARG A 311 8.07 -29.99 -13.10
CA ARG A 311 8.87 -31.19 -13.43
C ARG A 311 9.95 -30.97 -14.50
N HIS A 312 9.84 -29.92 -15.32
CA HIS A 312 10.69 -29.66 -16.48
C HIS A 312 11.80 -28.62 -16.24
N TRP A 313 12.01 -28.12 -15.02
CA TRP A 313 13.03 -27.08 -14.75
C TRP A 313 14.46 -27.53 -15.12
N GLN A 314 14.76 -28.83 -15.01
CA GLN A 314 16.07 -29.41 -15.41
C GLN A 314 16.28 -29.34 -16.92
N LEU A 315 15.23 -29.62 -17.69
CA LEU A 315 15.27 -29.57 -19.16
C LEU A 315 15.43 -28.13 -19.64
N ALA A 316 14.71 -27.20 -19.02
CA ALA A 316 14.86 -25.78 -19.34
C ALA A 316 16.28 -25.28 -19.02
N LEU A 317 16.85 -25.68 -17.87
CA LEU A 317 18.22 -25.33 -17.50
C LEU A 317 19.25 -25.97 -18.45
N ALA A 318 19.10 -27.26 -18.77
CA ALA A 318 19.97 -27.95 -19.72
C ALA A 318 19.88 -27.32 -21.11
N GLY A 319 18.69 -26.95 -21.57
CA GLY A 319 18.45 -26.22 -22.81
C GLY A 319 19.13 -24.84 -22.81
N ALA A 320 19.06 -24.10 -21.70
CA ALA A 320 19.76 -22.82 -21.57
C ALA A 320 21.29 -22.98 -21.61
N PHE A 321 21.84 -24.02 -20.96
CA PHE A 321 23.27 -24.34 -21.03
C PHE A 321 23.69 -24.74 -22.46
N ALA A 322 22.93 -25.60 -23.12
CA ALA A 322 23.20 -25.98 -24.51
C ALA A 322 23.15 -24.76 -25.44
N ALA A 323 22.12 -23.93 -25.32
CA ALA A 323 21.99 -22.69 -26.09
C ALA A 323 23.11 -21.69 -25.81
N ALA A 324 23.69 -21.69 -24.60
CA ALA A 324 24.81 -20.82 -24.25
C ALA A 324 26.16 -21.34 -24.75
N LEU A 325 26.38 -22.67 -24.77
CA LEU A 325 27.69 -23.26 -25.03
C LEU A 325 27.86 -23.72 -26.49
N VAL A 326 26.83 -24.31 -27.10
CA VAL A 326 26.92 -24.89 -28.45
C VAL A 326 27.27 -23.86 -29.52
N PRO A 327 26.68 -22.64 -29.56
CA PRO A 327 27.07 -21.65 -30.56
C PRO A 327 28.51 -21.16 -30.39
N GLY A 328 29.11 -21.29 -29.20
CA GLY A 328 30.53 -21.02 -28.97
C GLY A 328 31.49 -21.99 -29.69
N LEU A 329 30.98 -23.08 -30.29
CA LEU A 329 31.76 -23.93 -31.19
C LEU A 329 31.86 -23.36 -32.62
N VAL A 330 30.99 -22.42 -32.97
CA VAL A 330 30.84 -21.84 -34.33
C VAL A 330 31.26 -20.37 -34.35
N PHE A 331 31.03 -19.66 -33.26
CA PHE A 331 31.36 -18.25 -33.10
C PHE A 331 32.52 -18.09 -32.12
N ASP A 332 33.36 -17.09 -32.37
CA ASP A 332 34.43 -16.70 -31.46
C ASP A 332 33.86 -16.41 -30.06
N PRO A 333 34.50 -16.85 -28.96
CA PRO A 333 34.07 -16.54 -27.60
C PRO A 333 33.88 -15.05 -27.32
N ALA A 334 34.63 -14.16 -27.99
CA ALA A 334 34.47 -12.71 -27.91
C ALA A 334 33.17 -12.22 -28.55
N LEU A 335 32.65 -12.92 -29.57
CA LEU A 335 31.34 -12.64 -30.18
C LEU A 335 30.20 -13.36 -29.43
N TRP A 336 30.44 -14.58 -28.95
CA TRP A 336 29.43 -15.43 -28.29
C TRP A 336 29.73 -15.65 -26.80
N TRP A 337 29.43 -14.62 -26.03
CA TRP A 337 29.70 -14.51 -24.60
C TRP A 337 28.45 -14.77 -23.73
N LEU A 338 27.37 -15.34 -24.29
CA LEU A 338 26.12 -15.59 -23.54
C LEU A 338 26.27 -16.59 -22.39
N ARG A 339 27.32 -17.41 -22.38
CA ARG A 339 27.70 -18.25 -21.24
C ARG A 339 27.90 -17.45 -19.95
N LEU A 340 28.26 -16.17 -20.04
CA LEU A 340 28.46 -15.29 -18.89
C LEU A 340 27.16 -15.03 -18.10
N PHE A 341 25.99 -15.33 -18.66
CA PHE A 341 24.70 -15.20 -17.99
C PHE A 341 24.22 -16.46 -17.26
N LEU A 342 24.90 -17.61 -17.44
CA LEU A 342 24.57 -18.85 -16.74
C LEU A 342 24.58 -18.77 -15.20
N PRO A 343 25.50 -18.01 -14.54
CA PRO A 343 25.47 -17.84 -13.09
C PRO A 343 24.15 -17.29 -12.57
N ALA A 344 23.46 -16.44 -13.35
CA ALA A 344 22.16 -15.92 -12.96
C ALA A 344 21.10 -17.04 -12.87
N LEU A 345 21.09 -17.94 -13.84
CA LEU A 345 20.17 -19.07 -13.87
C LEU A 345 20.44 -20.03 -12.72
N THR A 346 21.71 -20.30 -12.40
CA THR A 346 22.07 -21.18 -11.28
C THR A 346 21.71 -20.55 -9.95
N LEU A 347 21.93 -19.25 -9.78
CA LEU A 347 21.58 -18.51 -8.56
C LEU A 347 20.06 -18.50 -8.29
N VAL A 348 19.28 -18.43 -9.37
CA VAL A 348 17.81 -18.36 -9.33
C VAL A 348 17.17 -19.75 -9.20
N LEU A 349 17.66 -20.77 -9.91
CA LEU A 349 17.04 -22.10 -9.96
C LEU A 349 17.56 -23.07 -8.90
N LEU A 350 18.85 -23.03 -8.54
CA LEU A 350 19.41 -23.92 -7.52
C LEU A 350 19.02 -23.47 -6.10
N ARG A 351 19.01 -24.41 -5.15
CA ARG A 351 18.63 -24.17 -3.74
C ARG A 351 19.76 -24.57 -2.80
N GLY A 352 19.68 -24.10 -1.56
CA GLY A 352 20.66 -24.42 -0.52
C GLY A 352 22.04 -23.84 -0.81
N TRP A 353 23.08 -24.51 -0.33
CA TRP A 353 24.48 -24.11 -0.52
C TRP A 353 24.97 -24.33 -1.95
N ALA A 354 24.41 -25.31 -2.67
CA ALA A 354 24.81 -25.65 -4.03
C ALA A 354 24.69 -24.46 -5.00
N ARG A 355 23.68 -23.59 -4.80
CA ARG A 355 23.52 -22.39 -5.64
C ARG A 355 24.73 -21.46 -5.56
N TRP A 356 25.33 -21.32 -4.37
CA TRP A 356 26.45 -20.41 -4.15
C TRP A 356 27.75 -20.99 -4.71
N ILE A 357 27.96 -22.30 -4.55
CA ILE A 357 29.14 -22.97 -5.10
C ILE A 357 29.14 -22.94 -6.62
N VAL A 358 28.04 -23.36 -7.26
CA VAL A 358 27.96 -23.41 -8.72
C VAL A 358 28.04 -22.00 -9.31
N THR A 359 27.32 -21.03 -8.73
CA THR A 359 27.37 -19.63 -9.20
C THR A 359 28.78 -19.06 -9.03
N GLY A 360 29.44 -19.31 -7.90
CA GLY A 360 30.82 -18.86 -7.65
C GLY A 360 31.82 -19.42 -8.66
N LEU A 361 31.71 -20.71 -8.99
CA LEU A 361 32.55 -21.34 -10.02
C LEU A 361 32.31 -20.74 -11.41
N LEU A 362 31.05 -20.48 -11.78
CA LEU A 362 30.73 -19.86 -13.07
C LEU A 362 31.13 -18.37 -13.14
N VAL A 363 31.04 -17.63 -12.04
CA VAL A 363 31.59 -16.27 -11.94
C VAL A 363 33.10 -16.29 -12.10
N ALA A 364 33.77 -17.29 -11.50
CA ALA A 364 35.21 -17.47 -11.57
C ALA A 364 35.67 -18.30 -12.79
N GLN A 365 34.85 -18.46 -13.83
CA GLN A 365 35.12 -19.42 -14.91
C GLN A 365 36.47 -19.19 -15.61
N ASP A 366 36.88 -17.93 -15.84
CA ASP A 366 38.16 -17.64 -16.50
C ASP A 366 39.37 -17.95 -15.59
N LEU A 367 39.21 -17.79 -14.26
CA LEU A 367 40.21 -18.24 -13.28
C LEU A 367 40.29 -19.77 -13.22
N VAL A 368 39.14 -20.45 -13.34
CA VAL A 368 39.07 -21.92 -13.36
C VAL A 368 39.73 -22.48 -14.62
N THR A 369 39.50 -21.89 -15.80
CA THR A 369 40.18 -22.32 -17.03
C THR A 369 41.67 -22.01 -16.99
N LEU A 370 42.06 -20.87 -16.42
CA LEU A 370 43.48 -20.53 -16.26
C LEU A 370 44.19 -21.54 -15.35
N LEU A 371 43.64 -21.83 -14.17
CA LEU A 371 44.26 -22.73 -13.20
C LEU A 371 44.21 -24.21 -13.64
N GLY A 372 43.14 -24.62 -14.32
CA GLY A 372 42.96 -26.02 -14.70
C GLY A 372 43.56 -26.38 -16.06
N TRP A 373 43.58 -25.43 -17.00
CA TRP A 373 43.87 -25.70 -18.42
C TRP A 373 44.89 -24.71 -19.02
N GLY A 374 45.38 -23.72 -18.25
CA GLY A 374 46.46 -22.83 -18.67
C GLY A 374 46.07 -21.75 -19.67
N PHE A 375 44.78 -21.49 -19.88
CA PHE A 375 44.31 -20.43 -20.79
C PHE A 375 43.20 -19.58 -20.18
N THR A 376 43.15 -18.30 -20.57
CA THR A 376 42.03 -17.40 -20.29
C THR A 376 41.14 -17.26 -21.50
N LEU A 377 39.85 -17.06 -21.24
CA LEU A 377 38.89 -16.77 -22.31
C LEU A 377 38.77 -15.25 -22.58
N HIS A 378 39.16 -14.41 -21.62
CA HIS A 378 39.18 -12.96 -21.77
C HIS A 378 40.35 -12.33 -21.01
N GLY A 379 41.20 -11.60 -21.74
CA GLY A 379 42.32 -10.87 -21.16
C GLY A 379 43.33 -11.76 -20.43
N GLU A 380 44.54 -11.27 -20.24
CA GLU A 380 45.59 -12.02 -19.54
C GLU A 380 45.88 -11.42 -18.16
N THR A 381 45.47 -10.18 -17.92
CA THR A 381 45.83 -9.46 -16.71
C THR A 381 44.89 -9.76 -15.55
N VAL A 382 45.40 -9.63 -14.32
CA VAL A 382 44.59 -9.73 -13.10
C VAL A 382 43.43 -8.72 -13.11
N VAL A 383 43.64 -7.55 -13.71
CA VAL A 383 42.65 -6.48 -13.84
C VAL A 383 41.52 -6.89 -14.80
N ASP A 384 41.82 -7.60 -15.89
CA ASP A 384 40.82 -8.12 -16.82
C ASP A 384 39.95 -9.19 -16.14
N GLN A 385 40.59 -10.09 -15.41
CA GLN A 385 39.92 -11.17 -14.69
C GLN A 385 39.01 -10.62 -13.59
N SER A 386 39.49 -9.64 -12.80
CA SER A 386 38.67 -9.03 -11.75
C SER A 386 37.48 -8.26 -12.33
N TYR A 387 37.68 -7.55 -13.45
CA TYR A 387 36.59 -6.88 -14.18
C TYR A 387 35.52 -7.87 -14.63
N GLN A 388 35.92 -8.98 -15.25
CA GLN A 388 34.96 -9.99 -15.70
C GLN A 388 34.19 -10.62 -14.54
N MET A 389 34.86 -10.99 -13.45
CA MET A 389 34.18 -11.56 -12.28
C MET A 389 33.12 -10.61 -11.71
N VAL A 390 33.45 -9.31 -11.59
CA VAL A 390 32.51 -8.29 -11.11
C VAL A 390 31.35 -8.11 -12.09
N TRP A 391 31.64 -8.02 -13.39
CA TRP A 391 30.66 -7.85 -14.47
C TRP A 391 29.65 -9.01 -14.55
N ILE A 392 30.13 -10.25 -14.33
CA ILE A 392 29.31 -11.46 -14.30
C ILE A 392 28.47 -11.49 -13.01
N GLY A 393 29.11 -11.22 -11.87
CA GLY A 393 28.47 -11.25 -10.56
C GLY A 393 27.35 -10.22 -10.42
N GLU A 394 27.57 -8.98 -10.88
CA GLU A 394 26.57 -7.91 -10.83
C GLU A 394 25.31 -8.27 -11.63
N ARG A 395 25.46 -8.84 -12.83
CA ARG A 395 24.33 -9.23 -13.70
C ARG A 395 23.54 -10.39 -13.12
N ALA A 396 24.23 -11.36 -12.54
CA ALA A 396 23.59 -12.45 -11.82
C ALA A 396 22.74 -11.94 -10.64
N LEU A 397 23.25 -10.96 -9.89
CA LEU A 397 22.54 -10.33 -8.78
C LEU A 397 21.33 -9.50 -9.25
N VAL A 398 21.45 -8.74 -10.34
CA VAL A 398 20.34 -7.97 -10.92
C VAL A 398 19.18 -8.89 -11.29
N ILE A 399 19.46 -9.97 -12.02
CA ILE A 399 18.43 -10.95 -12.43
C ILE A 399 17.82 -11.66 -11.23
N PHE A 400 18.65 -12.07 -10.27
CA PHE A 400 18.18 -12.64 -9.01
C PHE A 400 17.24 -11.68 -8.27
N GLY A 401 17.59 -10.39 -8.22
CA GLY A 401 16.76 -9.33 -7.65
C GLY A 401 15.39 -9.25 -8.30
N PHE A 402 15.32 -9.13 -9.63
CA PHE A 402 14.06 -9.02 -10.37
C PHE A 402 13.17 -10.26 -10.25
N VAL A 403 13.75 -11.47 -10.40
CA VAL A 403 12.98 -12.71 -10.27
C VAL A 403 12.45 -12.87 -8.85
N THR A 404 13.28 -12.55 -7.84
CA THR A 404 12.87 -12.59 -6.43
C THR A 404 11.81 -11.54 -6.14
N MET A 405 11.93 -10.32 -6.67
CA MET A 405 10.93 -9.25 -6.54
C MET A 405 9.57 -9.70 -7.09
N GLY A 406 9.56 -10.27 -8.29
CA GLY A 406 8.34 -10.78 -8.91
C GLY A 406 7.70 -11.89 -8.07
N ARG A 407 8.51 -12.82 -7.54
CA ARG A 407 8.03 -13.89 -6.66
C ARG A 407 7.45 -13.34 -5.36
N LEU A 408 8.19 -12.49 -4.65
CA LEU A 408 7.73 -11.91 -3.37
C LEU A 408 6.47 -11.06 -3.56
N THR A 409 6.35 -10.31 -4.66
CA THR A 409 5.14 -9.52 -4.95
C THR A 409 3.92 -10.42 -5.13
N ARG A 410 4.07 -11.57 -5.81
CA ARG A 410 3.01 -12.58 -5.95
C ARG A 410 2.68 -13.27 -4.63
N GLU A 411 3.70 -13.69 -3.88
CA GLU A 411 3.53 -14.31 -2.55
C GLU A 411 2.82 -13.35 -1.59
N LEU A 412 3.17 -12.06 -1.60
CA LEU A 412 2.50 -11.02 -0.82
C LEU A 412 1.04 -10.86 -1.25
N SER A 413 0.77 -10.81 -2.55
CA SER A 413 -0.61 -10.67 -3.06
C SER A 413 -1.46 -11.88 -2.66
N ALA A 414 -0.90 -13.09 -2.75
CA ALA A 414 -1.58 -14.32 -2.31
C ALA A 414 -1.78 -14.35 -0.79
N ALA A 415 -0.77 -13.97 -0.01
CA ALA A 415 -0.86 -13.90 1.44
C ALA A 415 -1.87 -12.84 1.92
N ARG A 416 -1.95 -11.68 1.25
CA ARG A 416 -2.99 -10.67 1.47
C ARG A 416 -4.38 -11.27 1.26
N ALA A 417 -4.57 -12.00 0.15
CA ALA A 417 -5.84 -12.66 -0.14
C ALA A 417 -6.19 -13.75 0.88
N GLU A 418 -5.20 -14.47 1.42
CA GLU A 418 -5.42 -15.49 2.44
C GLU A 418 -5.72 -14.90 3.82
N LEU A 419 -4.96 -13.88 4.25
CA LEU A 419 -5.18 -13.21 5.54
C LEU A 419 -6.55 -12.56 5.59
N ALA A 420 -6.90 -11.80 4.54
CA ALA A 420 -8.23 -11.26 4.36
C ALA A 420 -9.31 -12.33 4.53
N ARG A 421 -9.14 -13.50 3.90
CA ARG A 421 -10.09 -14.62 4.05
C ARG A 421 -10.16 -15.15 5.49
N THR A 422 -9.02 -15.34 6.16
CA THR A 422 -8.99 -15.93 7.51
C THR A 422 -9.52 -14.99 8.59
N GLU A 423 -9.22 -13.71 8.52
CA GLU A 423 -9.64 -12.74 9.53
C GLU A 423 -11.11 -12.38 9.39
N VAL A 424 -11.60 -12.23 8.16
CA VAL A 424 -13.03 -12.07 7.88
C VAL A 424 -13.81 -13.28 8.41
N ALA A 425 -13.31 -14.50 8.23
CA ALA A 425 -13.96 -15.69 8.77
C ALA A 425 -13.99 -15.72 10.31
N ARG A 426 -12.89 -15.38 10.98
CA ARG A 426 -12.85 -15.32 12.46
C ARG A 426 -13.80 -14.27 13.02
N GLU A 427 -13.84 -13.11 12.38
CA GLU A 427 -14.64 -12.00 12.86
C GLU A 427 -16.13 -12.26 12.63
N ARG A 428 -16.53 -12.80 11.47
CA ARG A 428 -17.91 -13.26 11.23
C ARG A 428 -18.36 -14.32 12.26
N LEU A 429 -17.48 -15.24 12.65
CA LEU A 429 -17.80 -16.25 13.67
C LEU A 429 -17.99 -15.64 15.07
N ARG A 430 -17.21 -14.60 15.41
CA ARG A 430 -17.39 -13.86 16.66
C ARG A 430 -18.73 -13.12 16.66
N PHE A 431 -19.02 -12.39 15.58
CA PHE A 431 -20.29 -11.67 15.46
C PHE A 431 -21.51 -12.57 15.47
N ALA A 432 -21.50 -13.68 14.73
CA ALA A 432 -22.63 -14.61 14.75
C ALA A 432 -22.89 -15.18 16.15
N ARG A 433 -21.85 -15.31 16.99
CA ARG A 433 -21.98 -15.72 18.39
C ARG A 433 -22.56 -14.60 19.24
N ASP A 434 -21.96 -13.41 19.20
CA ASP A 434 -22.39 -12.27 20.03
C ASP A 434 -23.84 -11.85 19.71
N LEU A 435 -24.23 -11.89 18.43
CA LEU A 435 -25.61 -11.65 17.98
C LEU A 435 -26.58 -12.75 18.39
N HIS A 436 -26.16 -14.01 18.34
CA HIS A 436 -27.00 -15.11 18.80
C HIS A 436 -27.21 -15.05 20.31
N ASP A 437 -26.19 -14.68 21.07
CA ASP A 437 -26.28 -14.53 22.52
C ASP A 437 -27.16 -13.33 22.89
N LEU A 438 -27.05 -12.21 22.16
CA LEU A 438 -27.87 -11.02 22.36
C LEU A 438 -29.34 -11.22 21.95
N LEU A 439 -29.59 -11.80 20.77
CA LEU A 439 -30.94 -11.88 20.18
C LEU A 439 -31.66 -13.19 20.47
N GLY A 440 -30.94 -14.29 20.71
CA GLY A 440 -31.51 -15.62 20.86
C GLY A 440 -32.49 -15.72 22.03
N LEU A 441 -32.16 -15.10 23.16
CA LEU A 441 -33.04 -15.05 24.33
C LEU A 441 -34.27 -14.16 24.07
N SER A 442 -34.05 -12.95 23.56
CA SER A 442 -35.10 -11.96 23.29
C SER A 442 -36.12 -12.47 22.26
N LEU A 443 -35.66 -13.06 21.15
CA LEU A 443 -36.55 -13.61 20.12
C LEU A 443 -37.37 -14.80 20.64
N SER A 444 -36.76 -15.64 21.49
CA SER A 444 -37.46 -16.75 22.13
C SER A 444 -38.59 -16.26 23.04
N VAL A 445 -38.34 -15.21 23.82
CA VAL A 445 -39.35 -14.56 24.66
C VAL A 445 -40.47 -13.96 23.80
N ILE A 446 -40.13 -13.23 22.73
CA ILE A 446 -41.11 -12.63 21.82
C ILE A 446 -42.03 -13.69 21.23
N VAL A 447 -41.47 -14.79 20.72
CA VAL A 447 -42.27 -15.88 20.14
C VAL A 447 -43.15 -16.54 21.19
N LEU A 448 -42.62 -16.86 22.37
CA LEU A 448 -43.38 -17.52 23.43
C LEU A 448 -44.55 -16.66 23.91
N ARG A 449 -44.34 -15.35 24.05
CA ARG A 449 -45.35 -14.35 24.41
C ARG A 449 -46.45 -14.24 23.36
N CYS A 450 -46.08 -14.15 22.07
CA CYS A 450 -47.04 -14.10 20.97
C CYS A 450 -47.86 -15.40 20.87
N GLU A 451 -47.22 -16.56 21.03
CA GLU A 451 -47.91 -17.85 20.98
C GLU A 451 -48.87 -18.04 22.17
N LEU A 452 -48.47 -17.58 23.37
CA LEU A 452 -49.34 -17.55 24.54
C LEU A 452 -50.53 -16.61 24.33
N ALA A 453 -50.31 -15.42 23.75
CA ALA A 453 -51.38 -14.49 23.41
C ALA A 453 -52.43 -15.16 22.49
N PHE A 454 -51.99 -15.91 21.47
CA PHE A 454 -52.89 -16.60 20.54
C PHE A 454 -53.70 -17.72 21.22
N ARG A 455 -53.08 -18.51 22.10
CA ARG A 455 -53.80 -19.55 22.85
C ARG A 455 -54.85 -18.97 23.81
N LEU A 456 -54.65 -17.73 24.26
CA LEU A 456 -55.56 -17.03 25.17
C LEU A 456 -56.63 -16.22 24.44
N LEU A 457 -56.43 -15.89 23.16
CA LEU A 457 -57.29 -14.95 22.40
C LEU A 457 -58.78 -15.34 22.37
N GLY A 458 -59.08 -16.66 22.37
CA GLY A 458 -60.45 -17.19 22.42
C GLY A 458 -60.99 -17.51 23.82
N ARG A 459 -60.17 -17.42 24.87
CA ARG A 459 -60.53 -17.77 26.27
C ARG A 459 -60.51 -16.58 27.23
N ASP A 460 -59.48 -15.75 27.13
CA ASP A 460 -59.28 -14.54 27.93
C ASP A 460 -58.60 -13.48 27.06
N ARG A 461 -59.44 -12.69 26.37
CA ARG A 461 -58.96 -11.65 25.45
C ARG A 461 -58.15 -10.56 26.16
N ARG A 462 -58.44 -10.27 27.43
CA ARG A 462 -57.71 -9.25 28.20
C ARG A 462 -56.28 -9.72 28.49
N ARG A 463 -56.10 -10.95 28.94
CA ARG A 463 -54.75 -11.53 29.13
C ARG A 463 -54.02 -11.72 27.80
N ALA A 464 -54.72 -12.13 26.73
CA ALA A 464 -54.11 -12.24 25.42
C ALA A 464 -53.50 -10.93 24.91
N LEU A 465 -54.21 -9.81 25.08
CA LEU A 465 -53.73 -8.49 24.68
C LEU A 465 -52.52 -8.04 25.54
N ALA A 466 -52.51 -8.35 26.84
CA ALA A 466 -51.38 -8.05 27.71
C ALA A 466 -50.09 -8.78 27.29
N GLU A 467 -50.19 -10.09 27.01
CA GLU A 467 -49.04 -10.87 26.52
C GLU A 467 -48.54 -10.38 25.16
N LEU A 468 -49.46 -9.93 24.28
CA LEU A 468 -49.14 -9.34 22.99
C LEU A 468 -48.41 -7.99 23.15
N ASP A 469 -48.88 -7.12 24.04
CA ASP A 469 -48.24 -5.82 24.33
C ASP A 469 -46.81 -6.02 24.88
N GLU A 470 -46.60 -6.98 25.78
CA GLU A 470 -45.26 -7.28 26.28
C GLU A 470 -44.36 -7.92 25.21
N GLY A 471 -44.92 -8.74 24.32
CA GLY A 471 -44.20 -9.28 23.15
C GLY A 471 -43.75 -8.18 22.18
N MET A 472 -44.61 -7.20 21.90
CA MET A 472 -44.27 -6.04 21.07
C MET A 472 -43.23 -5.13 21.74
N ALA A 473 -43.31 -4.94 23.06
CA ALA A 473 -42.31 -4.19 23.81
C ALA A 473 -40.91 -4.85 23.73
N ALA A 474 -40.86 -6.18 23.91
CA ALA A 474 -39.63 -6.94 23.74
C ALA A 474 -39.08 -6.87 22.30
N ALA A 475 -39.96 -6.87 21.28
CA ALA A 475 -39.55 -6.68 19.89
C ALA A 475 -38.97 -5.28 19.62
N ARG A 476 -39.58 -4.22 20.17
CA ARG A 476 -39.02 -2.85 20.07
C ARG A 476 -37.67 -2.72 20.75
N GLN A 477 -37.49 -3.35 21.92
CA GLN A 477 -36.19 -3.38 22.58
C GLN A 477 -35.14 -4.11 21.75
N ALA A 478 -35.47 -5.28 21.19
CA ALA A 478 -34.56 -6.02 20.32
C ALA A 478 -34.17 -5.24 19.05
N ILE A 479 -35.09 -4.47 18.46
CA ILE A 479 -34.77 -3.55 17.34
C ILE A 479 -33.79 -2.48 17.80
N SER A 480 -34.03 -1.84 18.96
CA SER A 480 -33.12 -0.84 19.52
C SER A 480 -31.73 -1.41 19.82
N ASP A 481 -31.66 -2.64 20.32
CA ASP A 481 -30.39 -3.31 20.61
C ASP A 481 -29.62 -3.59 19.30
N ILE A 482 -30.30 -4.04 18.24
CA ILE A 482 -29.72 -4.23 16.89
C ILE A 482 -29.22 -2.90 16.34
N ASP A 483 -30.01 -1.83 16.42
CA ASP A 483 -29.63 -0.52 15.91
C ASP A 483 -28.44 0.06 16.69
N SER A 484 -28.37 -0.13 18.01
CA SER A 484 -27.22 0.31 18.82
C SER A 484 -25.91 -0.39 18.42
N VAL A 485 -26.00 -1.70 18.15
CA VAL A 485 -24.87 -2.53 17.73
C VAL A 485 -24.46 -2.15 16.30
N ALA A 486 -25.41 -2.00 15.38
CA ALA A 486 -25.14 -1.60 13.99
C ALA A 486 -24.61 -0.15 13.89
N ALA A 487 -25.08 0.75 14.76
CA ALA A 487 -24.63 2.13 14.84
C ALA A 487 -23.20 2.27 15.39
N GLY A 488 -22.76 1.33 16.23
CA GLY A 488 -21.35 1.22 16.65
C GLY A 488 -20.40 0.70 15.56
N TYR A 489 -20.94 0.18 14.45
CA TYR A 489 -20.16 -0.46 13.38
C TYR A 489 -20.12 0.28 12.05
N ARG A 490 -21.00 1.25 11.79
CA ARG A 490 -20.86 2.17 10.66
C ARG A 490 -19.88 3.28 11.02
N GLU A 491 -18.95 3.62 10.13
CA GLU A 491 -18.23 4.90 10.23
C GLU A 491 -19.30 6.00 10.20
N ILE A 492 -19.55 6.61 11.36
CA ILE A 492 -20.58 7.63 11.50
C ILE A 492 -20.04 8.87 10.79
N SER A 493 -20.73 9.34 9.75
CA SER A 493 -20.39 10.58 9.05
C SER A 493 -21.34 11.70 9.49
N LEU A 494 -20.81 12.90 9.68
CA LEU A 494 -21.62 14.06 10.04
C LEU A 494 -22.72 14.37 9.01
N PRO A 495 -22.49 14.27 7.68
CA PRO A 495 -23.54 14.51 6.68
C PRO A 495 -24.72 13.53 6.76
N ASP A 496 -24.44 12.23 6.91
CA ASP A 496 -25.50 11.20 7.00
C ASP A 496 -26.29 11.32 8.30
N GLU A 497 -25.58 11.62 9.39
CA GLU A 497 -26.21 11.82 10.70
C GLU A 497 -27.08 13.08 10.72
N LEU A 498 -26.67 14.15 10.02
CA LEU A 498 -27.45 15.37 9.90
C LEU A 498 -28.77 15.15 9.15
N ALA A 499 -28.74 14.40 8.05
CA ALA A 499 -29.95 14.04 7.32
C ALA A 499 -30.92 13.25 8.21
N SER A 500 -30.38 12.28 8.96
CA SER A 500 -31.13 11.45 9.90
C SER A 500 -31.71 12.27 11.07
N ALA A 501 -30.92 13.18 11.64
CA ALA A 501 -31.34 14.08 12.71
C ALA A 501 -32.49 15.01 12.30
N LYS A 502 -32.41 15.61 11.11
CA LYS A 502 -33.47 16.47 10.56
C LYS A 502 -34.77 15.69 10.38
N ALA A 503 -34.69 14.47 9.84
CA ALA A 503 -35.84 13.59 9.67
C ALA A 503 -36.49 13.20 11.01
N ALA A 504 -35.68 12.83 12.01
CA ALA A 504 -36.16 12.45 13.34
C ALA A 504 -36.88 13.59 14.07
N LEU A 505 -36.30 14.79 14.08
CA LEU A 505 -36.90 15.98 14.70
C LEU A 505 -38.19 16.43 13.99
N THR A 506 -38.22 16.36 12.66
CA THR A 506 -39.42 16.70 11.87
C THR A 506 -40.55 15.69 12.14
N THR A 507 -40.22 14.40 12.23
CA THR A 507 -41.19 13.33 12.55
C THR A 507 -41.77 13.49 13.96
N ALA A 508 -40.97 14.00 14.90
CA ALA A 508 -41.43 14.36 16.25
C ALA A 508 -42.26 15.66 16.30
N GLY A 509 -42.50 16.32 15.18
CA GLY A 509 -43.35 17.51 15.08
C GLY A 509 -42.64 18.85 15.35
N LEU A 510 -41.30 18.88 15.39
CA LEU A 510 -40.54 20.12 15.55
C LEU A 510 -40.24 20.75 14.19
N ALA A 511 -40.35 22.07 14.10
CA ALA A 511 -39.85 22.83 12.95
C ALA A 511 -38.32 22.98 13.06
N VAL A 512 -37.59 22.37 12.13
CA VAL A 512 -36.12 22.35 12.11
C VAL A 512 -35.60 23.43 11.17
N ASN A 513 -34.84 24.38 11.71
CA ASN A 513 -34.14 25.41 10.93
C ASN A 513 -32.62 25.22 11.06
N GLY A 514 -31.85 25.61 10.04
CA GLY A 514 -30.41 25.75 10.19
C GLY A 514 -29.61 25.54 8.91
N ASN A 515 -28.47 26.22 8.85
CA ASN A 515 -27.55 26.20 7.72
C ASN A 515 -26.36 25.29 8.04
N VAL A 516 -26.14 24.28 7.21
CA VAL A 516 -24.99 23.38 7.34
C VAL A 516 -24.20 23.45 6.05
N GLU A 517 -23.03 24.06 6.14
CA GLU A 517 -22.08 24.16 5.04
C GLU A 517 -21.42 22.80 4.78
N ASP A 518 -20.85 22.62 3.59
CA ASP A 518 -20.00 21.46 3.31
C ASP A 518 -18.66 21.64 4.04
N LEU A 519 -18.42 20.83 5.07
CA LEU A 519 -17.30 21.00 6.00
C LEU A 519 -16.12 20.11 5.59
N PRO A 520 -14.90 20.64 5.41
CA PRO A 520 -13.72 19.86 5.05
C PRO A 520 -13.13 19.13 6.27
N LEU A 521 -13.87 18.12 6.77
CA LEU A 521 -13.52 17.35 7.97
C LEU A 521 -12.66 16.12 7.64
N THR A 522 -11.75 15.76 8.54
CA THR A 522 -11.15 14.41 8.52
C THR A 522 -12.19 13.37 8.93
N ALA A 523 -12.00 12.09 8.56
CA ALA A 523 -12.92 11.01 8.93
C ALA A 523 -13.15 10.94 10.47
N ARG A 524 -12.08 11.13 11.24
CA ARG A 524 -12.12 11.15 12.71
C ARG A 524 -12.89 12.36 13.26
N GLN A 525 -12.73 13.54 12.68
CA GLN A 525 -13.47 14.75 13.08
C GLN A 525 -14.96 14.64 12.73
N SER A 526 -15.27 14.06 11.56
CA SER A 526 -16.64 13.78 11.12
C SER A 526 -17.34 12.82 12.08
N GLU A 527 -16.68 11.74 12.50
CA GLU A 527 -17.22 10.76 13.45
C GLU A 527 -17.54 11.37 14.82
N VAL A 528 -16.60 12.14 15.38
CA VAL A 528 -16.78 12.77 16.70
C VAL A 528 -17.94 13.77 16.68
N LEU A 529 -18.02 14.64 15.66
CA LEU A 529 -19.12 15.59 15.53
C LEU A 529 -20.47 14.92 15.28
N ALA A 530 -20.49 13.82 14.52
CA ALA A 530 -21.72 13.08 14.28
C ALA A 530 -22.27 12.44 15.56
N ILE A 531 -21.41 11.91 16.43
CA ILE A 531 -21.82 11.39 17.75
C ILE A 531 -22.41 12.50 18.62
N VAL A 532 -21.81 13.69 18.59
CA VAL A 532 -22.30 14.87 19.33
C VAL A 532 -23.65 15.32 18.82
N LEU A 533 -23.85 15.32 17.49
CA LEU A 533 -25.11 15.64 16.85
C LEU A 533 -26.21 14.65 17.27
N ARG A 534 -25.93 13.34 17.21
CA ARG A 534 -26.87 12.28 17.58
C ARG A 534 -27.34 12.41 19.03
N GLU A 535 -26.39 12.55 19.95
CA GLU A 535 -26.68 12.65 21.37
C GLU A 535 -27.39 13.99 21.69
N GLY A 536 -26.98 15.08 21.05
CA GLY A 536 -27.65 16.37 21.16
C GLY A 536 -29.11 16.34 20.70
N VAL A 537 -29.39 15.71 19.56
CA VAL A 537 -30.75 15.51 19.05
C VAL A 537 -31.57 14.61 19.96
N THR A 538 -30.96 13.54 20.48
CA THR A 538 -31.61 12.64 21.45
C THR A 538 -31.99 13.39 22.72
N ASN A 539 -31.13 14.28 23.21
CA ASN A 539 -31.41 15.13 24.35
C ASN A 539 -32.55 16.13 24.07
N ILE A 540 -32.60 16.72 22.87
CA ILE A 540 -33.73 17.56 22.47
C ILE A 540 -35.02 16.73 22.49
N LEU A 541 -35.05 15.54 21.90
CA LEU A 541 -36.25 14.69 21.85
C LEU A 541 -36.70 14.20 23.23
N ARG A 542 -35.76 13.96 24.16
CA ARG A 542 -36.07 13.49 25.53
C ARG A 542 -36.48 14.60 26.49
N HIS A 543 -35.83 15.76 26.39
CA HIS A 543 -35.88 16.80 27.42
C HIS A 543 -36.52 18.13 26.96
N SER A 544 -36.85 18.27 25.68
CA SER A 544 -37.53 19.46 25.13
C SER A 544 -39.04 19.31 25.09
N ASN A 545 -39.77 20.37 25.46
CA ASN A 545 -41.19 20.57 25.13
C ASN A 545 -41.39 21.67 24.06
N GLY A 546 -40.30 22.11 23.42
CA GLY A 546 -40.29 23.17 22.39
C GLY A 546 -40.93 22.74 21.06
N ARG A 547 -41.22 23.74 20.20
CA ARG A 547 -41.79 23.54 18.85
C ARG A 547 -40.76 23.75 17.74
N ARG A 548 -39.56 24.24 18.06
CA ARG A 548 -38.47 24.49 17.11
C ARG A 548 -37.15 23.93 17.59
N ALA A 549 -36.37 23.44 16.64
CA ALA A 549 -34.97 23.05 16.83
C ALA A 549 -34.10 23.73 15.78
N THR A 550 -32.90 24.14 16.16
CA THR A 550 -31.89 24.74 15.27
C THR A 550 -30.67 23.85 15.17
N ILE A 551 -30.18 23.58 13.96
CA ILE A 551 -28.92 22.84 13.74
C ILE A 551 -28.06 23.63 12.74
N ASP A 552 -27.01 24.27 13.23
CA ASP A 552 -26.08 25.05 12.42
C ASP A 552 -24.68 24.45 12.46
N ALA A 553 -24.03 24.35 11.30
CA ALA A 553 -22.65 23.89 11.22
C ALA A 553 -21.87 24.71 10.18
N ALA A 554 -20.78 25.33 10.61
CA ALA A 554 -19.98 26.23 9.78
C ALA A 554 -18.51 26.25 10.19
N VAL A 555 -17.64 26.70 9.28
CA VAL A 555 -16.24 27.02 9.60
C VAL A 555 -16.14 28.48 10.00
N VAL A 556 -15.68 28.74 11.23
CA VAL A 556 -15.48 30.09 11.78
C VAL A 556 -14.06 30.18 12.32
N GLU A 557 -13.27 31.12 11.80
CA GLU A 557 -11.90 31.40 12.29
C GLU A 557 -10.98 30.16 12.34
N GLY A 558 -11.08 29.26 11.35
CA GLY A 558 -10.28 28.03 11.31
C GLY A 558 -10.72 26.95 12.30
N GLN A 559 -11.92 27.08 12.88
CA GLN A 559 -12.56 26.05 13.69
C GLN A 559 -13.90 25.64 13.09
N VAL A 560 -14.25 24.38 13.25
CA VAL A 560 -15.59 23.89 12.91
C VAL A 560 -16.47 24.06 14.14
N LEU A 561 -17.58 24.75 13.93
CA LEU A 561 -18.58 25.04 14.93
C LEU A 561 -19.85 24.26 14.60
N LEU A 562 -20.26 23.34 15.48
CA LEU A 562 -21.55 22.66 15.43
C LEU A 562 -22.42 23.18 16.58
N ARG A 563 -23.59 23.73 16.24
CA ARG A 563 -24.55 24.30 17.20
C ARG A 563 -25.89 23.62 17.08
N LEU A 564 -26.41 23.16 18.21
CA LEU A 564 -27.76 22.62 18.34
C LEU A 564 -28.53 23.48 19.34
N GLY A 565 -29.74 23.90 18.98
CA GLY A 565 -30.62 24.68 19.86
C GLY A 565 -32.05 24.16 19.88
N ASN A 566 -32.77 24.36 20.98
CA ASN A 566 -34.22 24.11 21.08
C ASN A 566 -34.92 25.18 21.93
N ASP A 567 -36.20 25.44 21.65
CA ASP A 567 -37.00 26.52 22.25
C ASP A 567 -37.95 26.08 23.40
N GLY A 568 -37.57 25.07 24.19
CA GLY A 568 -38.35 24.70 25.37
C GLY A 568 -37.68 23.68 26.28
N LEU A 569 -37.04 24.13 27.36
CA LEU A 569 -36.51 23.27 28.42
C LEU A 569 -37.62 22.77 29.37
N ARG A 570 -37.66 21.47 29.66
CA ARG A 570 -38.43 20.94 30.81
C ARG A 570 -37.68 21.29 32.10
N THR A 571 -38.26 22.14 32.95
CA THR A 571 -37.60 22.74 34.12
C THR A 571 -37.32 21.79 35.29
N ASP A 572 -37.72 20.51 35.21
CA ASP A 572 -37.73 19.62 36.38
C ASP A 572 -36.55 18.62 36.44
N ASP A 573 -35.60 18.64 35.50
CA ASP A 573 -34.51 17.62 35.49
C ASP A 573 -33.19 18.10 34.85
N VAL A 574 -32.70 19.28 35.23
CA VAL A 574 -31.36 19.75 34.80
C VAL A 574 -30.32 19.32 35.82
N SER A 575 -29.99 18.03 35.82
CA SER A 575 -28.72 17.54 36.39
C SER A 575 -27.75 17.29 35.23
N PRO A 576 -26.47 17.69 35.31
CA PRO A 576 -25.49 17.36 34.28
C PRO A 576 -25.32 15.83 34.23
N GLY A 577 -26.02 15.17 33.32
CA GLY A 577 -25.94 13.72 33.16
C GLY A 577 -24.56 13.29 32.66
N ALA A 578 -24.17 12.04 32.98
CA ALA A 578 -22.92 11.41 32.53
C ALA A 578 -22.71 11.44 31.00
N GLY A 579 -23.78 11.68 30.21
CA GLY A 579 -23.72 11.81 28.75
C GLY A 579 -22.93 13.02 28.26
N LEU A 580 -23.11 14.21 28.86
CA LEU A 580 -22.39 15.43 28.42
C LEU A 580 -20.90 15.40 28.77
N GLU A 581 -20.54 14.74 29.88
CA GLU A 581 -19.13 14.55 30.27
C GLU A 581 -18.40 13.61 29.31
N ASN A 582 -19.04 12.50 28.94
CA ASN A 582 -18.49 11.56 27.95
C ASN A 582 -18.31 12.21 26.57
N LEU A 583 -19.25 13.09 26.15
CA LEU A 583 -19.11 13.86 24.92
C LEU A 583 -17.95 14.86 25.00
N ARG A 584 -17.75 15.51 26.16
CA ARG A 584 -16.65 16.45 26.36
C ARG A 584 -15.30 15.75 26.24
N HIS A 585 -15.11 14.63 26.92
CA HIS A 585 -13.89 13.82 26.80
C HIS A 585 -13.63 13.33 25.37
N ARG A 586 -14.68 12.95 24.63
CA ARG A 586 -14.55 12.55 23.22
C ARG A 586 -14.13 13.72 22.32
N LEU A 587 -14.68 14.91 22.51
CA LEU A 587 -14.25 16.12 21.78
C LEU A 587 -12.80 16.50 22.10
N GLU A 588 -12.37 16.36 23.34
CA GLU A 588 -10.98 16.65 23.75
C GLU A 588 -9.96 15.79 22.98
N THR A 589 -10.32 14.55 22.60
CA THR A 589 -9.43 13.67 21.80
C THR A 589 -9.11 14.19 20.40
N VAL A 590 -9.89 15.16 19.90
CA VAL A 590 -9.67 15.85 18.62
C VAL A 590 -9.34 17.34 18.83
N GLY A 591 -8.89 17.71 20.04
CA GLY A 591 -8.56 19.09 20.40
C GLY A 591 -9.76 20.01 20.54
N GLY A 592 -10.96 19.46 20.64
CA GLY A 592 -12.22 20.19 20.69
C GLY A 592 -12.71 20.56 22.09
N ARG A 593 -13.75 21.40 22.13
CA ARG A 593 -14.44 21.82 23.36
C ARG A 593 -15.96 21.81 23.16
N LEU A 594 -16.68 21.35 24.19
CA LEU A 594 -18.14 21.32 24.26
C LEU A 594 -18.64 22.29 25.33
N THR A 595 -19.57 23.17 24.99
CA THR A 595 -20.25 24.11 25.90
C THR A 595 -21.76 23.99 25.76
N GLY A 596 -22.48 23.86 26.87
CA GLY A 596 -23.94 23.88 26.91
C GLY A 596 -24.42 25.10 27.69
N GLU A 597 -25.26 25.92 27.08
CA GLU A 597 -25.81 27.15 27.67
C GLU A 597 -27.34 27.07 27.72
N ALA A 598 -27.93 27.43 28.85
CA ALA A 598 -29.37 27.54 29.02
C ALA A 598 -29.73 29.02 29.22
N SER A 599 -30.68 29.56 28.44
CA SER A 599 -31.14 30.95 28.55
C SER A 599 -32.63 31.03 28.19
N ASP A 600 -33.42 31.70 29.05
CA ASP A 600 -34.83 32.07 28.82
C ASP A 600 -35.67 31.00 28.08
N CYS A 601 -35.67 29.77 28.60
CA CYS A 601 -36.39 28.59 28.09
C CYS A 601 -35.80 27.90 26.85
N ALA A 602 -34.63 28.31 26.38
CA ALA A 602 -33.87 27.64 25.32
C ALA A 602 -32.58 26.98 25.85
N TYR A 603 -32.18 25.88 25.23
CA TYR A 603 -30.89 25.24 25.47
C TYR A 603 -30.08 25.21 24.17
N VAL A 604 -28.81 25.60 24.25
CA VAL A 604 -27.89 25.60 23.12
C VAL A 604 -26.65 24.79 23.46
N LEU A 605 -26.42 23.72 22.70
CA LEU A 605 -25.21 22.92 22.75
C LEU A 605 -24.28 23.37 21.62
N THR A 606 -23.07 23.76 21.97
CA THR A 606 -22.04 24.22 21.03
C THR A 606 -20.80 23.34 21.14
N ALA A 607 -20.43 22.69 20.04
CA ALA A 607 -19.20 21.94 19.86
C ALA A 607 -18.24 22.71 18.95
N ARG A 608 -17.00 22.86 19.39
CA ARG A 608 -15.91 23.53 18.65
C ARG A 608 -14.77 22.56 18.47
N ILE A 609 -14.28 22.36 17.25
CA ILE A 609 -13.06 21.61 16.97
C ILE A 609 -12.13 22.43 16.07
N PRO A 610 -10.80 22.37 16.26
CA PRO A 610 -9.86 22.99 15.33
C PRO A 610 -9.97 22.30 13.97
N LEU A 611 -10.02 23.08 12.88
CA LEU A 611 -10.03 22.50 11.53
C LEU A 611 -8.64 21.92 11.26
N GLU A 612 -8.53 20.59 11.24
CA GLU A 612 -7.34 19.96 10.66
C GLU A 612 -7.55 20.00 9.15
N PRO A 613 -6.55 20.39 8.35
CA PRO A 613 -6.69 20.31 6.91
C PRO A 613 -7.01 18.86 6.57
N ALA A 614 -8.24 18.61 6.11
CA ALA A 614 -8.58 17.34 5.52
C ALA A 614 -7.52 17.09 4.46
N LEU A 615 -6.69 16.07 4.67
CA LEU A 615 -5.91 15.48 3.59
C LEU A 615 -6.93 14.80 2.66
N VAL A 616 -7.68 15.63 1.94
CA VAL A 616 -8.38 15.25 0.72
C VAL A 616 -7.31 14.62 -0.14
N GLY A 617 -7.57 13.39 -0.60
CA GLY A 617 -6.73 12.72 -1.57
C GLY A 617 -6.38 13.66 -2.71
N SER A 618 -5.15 14.17 -2.66
CA SER A 618 -4.44 14.94 -3.68
C SER A 618 -2.97 14.65 -3.35
N ASP A 619 -2.20 13.89 -4.14
CA ASP A 619 -1.83 14.17 -5.52
C ASP A 619 -2.40 15.49 -6.05
N THR A 620 -1.84 16.60 -5.60
CA THR A 620 -0.97 17.46 -6.41
C THR A 620 -0.52 18.70 -5.64
N ASP A 621 0.74 19.05 -5.83
CA ASP A 621 1.47 20.26 -5.45
C ASP A 621 1.85 20.56 -3.98
N ARG A 622 3.17 20.66 -3.81
CA ARG A 622 3.86 21.32 -2.69
C ARG A 622 3.75 22.84 -2.86
N VAL A 623 3.44 23.54 -1.78
CA VAL A 623 4.06 24.85 -1.50
C VAL A 623 4.38 24.92 0.00
N ASP A 624 5.56 25.47 0.30
CA ASP A 624 6.18 25.64 1.60
C ASP A 624 5.30 26.32 2.65
N ALA A 625 5.42 25.88 3.90
CA ALA A 625 5.10 26.71 5.07
C ALA A 625 6.41 27.05 5.79
N VAL A 626 6.99 28.20 5.41
CA VAL A 626 7.83 29.00 6.30
C VAL A 626 6.94 30.10 6.88
N ALA A 627 6.77 30.11 8.20
CA ALA A 627 6.47 31.31 8.98
C ALA A 627 6.87 31.10 10.45
N SER A 628 8.01 31.67 10.80
CA SER A 628 8.33 32.39 12.04
C SER A 628 7.29 32.41 13.17
N ALA A 629 7.70 31.94 14.35
CA ALA A 629 7.25 32.47 15.63
C ALA A 629 8.47 32.64 16.54
N GLU A 630 8.89 33.89 16.74
CA GLU A 630 9.78 34.31 17.80
C GLU A 630 9.10 34.02 19.14
N LEU A 631 9.79 33.29 20.04
CA LEU A 631 9.47 33.28 21.46
C LEU A 631 10.63 33.96 22.19
N HIS A 632 10.43 35.25 22.40
CA HIS A 632 11.03 36.00 23.48
C HIS A 632 10.41 35.48 24.79
N ASP A 633 11.21 34.91 25.68
CA ASP A 633 11.00 35.18 27.10
C ASP A 633 12.32 35.14 27.86
N GLY A 634 12.56 36.21 28.61
CA GLY A 634 13.76 36.44 29.38
C GLY A 634 13.58 35.98 30.83
N GLY A 635 14.71 35.60 31.42
CA GLY A 635 15.03 35.91 32.80
C GLY A 635 14.27 35.16 33.90
N ARG A 636 14.96 34.20 34.52
CA ARG A 636 15.22 34.30 35.96
C ARG A 636 16.48 33.55 36.40
N GLU A 637 17.27 34.26 37.18
CA GLU A 637 18.55 33.93 37.79
C GLU A 637 18.54 32.70 38.72
N VAL A 638 19.67 31.98 38.65
CA VAL A 638 20.58 31.59 39.75
C VAL A 638 19.96 31.22 41.11
N VAL A 639 20.09 29.94 41.47
CA VAL A 639 20.60 29.53 42.78
C VAL A 639 21.59 28.40 42.59
N ALA A 640 22.80 28.60 43.10
CA ALA A 640 23.86 27.62 43.23
C ALA A 640 23.67 26.80 44.51
N ASP A 641 23.81 25.49 44.41
CA ASP A 641 24.33 24.59 45.45
C ASP A 641 24.71 23.30 44.69
N GLY A 642 25.95 22.82 44.65
CA GLY A 642 26.85 22.61 45.77
C GLY A 642 26.89 21.11 46.07
N SER A 643 27.77 20.35 45.41
CA SER A 643 28.62 19.33 46.05
C SER A 643 29.41 18.50 45.03
N ALA A 644 30.63 18.21 45.45
CA ALA A 644 31.70 17.55 44.72
C ALA A 644 31.52 16.02 44.65
N ALA A 645 32.18 15.40 43.66
CA ALA A 645 33.34 14.53 43.85
C ALA A 645 33.32 13.30 42.92
N GLN A 646 34.47 13.14 42.25
CA GLN A 646 35.01 11.96 41.54
C GLN A 646 34.56 11.69 40.10
#